data_AF-A0A963ZHE1-F1
#
_entry.id   AF-A0A963ZHE1-F1
#
_cell.length_a   1.000
_cell.length_b   1.000
_cell.length_c   1.000
_cell.angle_alpha   90.00
_cell.angle_beta   90.00
_cell.angle_gamma   90.00
#
_symmetry.space_group_name_H-M   'P 1'
#
loop_
_entity.id
_entity.type
_entity.pdbx_description
1 polymer ?
#
loop_
_entity_poly.entity_id
_entity_poly.type
_entity_poly.pdbx_seq_one_letter_code
_entity_poly.pdbx_strand_id
1 'polypeptide(L)'
;MPSRSRAERRLRKVSGEFIADIRSRLVEGKPVRRTLPSGRLRIDRPLPFLVVYRRPTRREVIGLDKIVASEGSWLIISADKQLAEETRNLVEGVVETLANEFGAFLILEVWGKRKGDRRNGREETVEDQERPPTPGFDIITSKKGYSGKTSEELRAALGRIRLSGQRAEVSMERKGAIAPPGMRPLLTSAKAKELNCWVIGLQVDPIWLDQTGEEFYPLLLNRLRRLTARALKQTWYTFTTSRTTRQPPHYLSLGPNAVTRAVWEADRTLAEIDDAFDLLLAVTPVNPESAWRTFSRKKFEVVPEFFYRPIDVDPDLMKRKLYAVPIERIEDPTLAHLFAEKREELDRRLTMLRDRDTPKLCYESMQLFGIPSPELVKTALEVLQKLPLNDRDESSASQVGCDEFARLAREEFTWYRKLMPEFKGSVEVREDINQGLIVSNGKLLIGAGSTFPASRVRALLQHEVGTHVLTWANGRVQPLRQLYGGLADYDAFQEGIAVLAEYLVGGLSASRLRTIAARVVAVDAMLDKATFVDTFRLLTKEYGFSQKFAFTISMRIYRGGGLTKDAIYLYGLIHVLKYLRGSGELLPLFVGKIAARHLPVIRELQLREVLKPTPLLPRYLDEPDVQPRLDQVRKGLTVLDLAKETEVS
;
A
#
# COMPACT_ATOMS: atom_id res chain seq x y z
N MET A 1 13.09 -35.74 12.38
CA MET A 1 12.10 -36.63 11.74
C MET A 1 11.58 -37.60 12.79
N PRO A 2 10.38 -37.36 13.33
CA PRO A 2 9.41 -38.45 13.43
C PRO A 2 7.96 -38.05 13.03
N SER A 3 7.19 -39.05 12.61
CA SER A 3 5.71 -39.17 12.56
C SER A 3 4.86 -38.35 11.56
N ARG A 4 5.33 -38.16 10.31
CA ARG A 4 4.40 -37.83 9.18
C ARG A 4 3.40 -38.96 8.81
N SER A 5 3.49 -40.16 9.40
CA SER A 5 2.88 -41.37 8.82
C SER A 5 1.45 -41.76 9.27
N ARG A 6 0.75 -40.98 10.11
CA ARG A 6 -0.65 -41.28 10.52
C ARG A 6 -1.71 -40.32 9.93
N ALA A 7 -1.39 -39.04 9.76
CA ALA A 7 -2.35 -38.06 9.25
C ALA A 7 -2.55 -38.15 7.72
N GLU A 8 -1.48 -38.44 6.96
CA GLU A 8 -1.55 -38.58 5.50
C GLU A 8 -2.31 -39.84 5.05
N ARG A 9 -2.44 -40.84 5.92
CA ARG A 9 -3.06 -42.13 5.59
C ARG A 9 -4.60 -42.12 5.58
N ARG A 10 -5.24 -41.05 6.09
CA ARG A 10 -6.71 -40.90 6.18
C ARG A 10 -7.39 -40.18 4.99
N LEU A 11 -6.65 -39.58 4.06
CA LEU A 11 -7.19 -38.74 2.97
C LEU A 11 -7.30 -39.48 1.62
N ARG A 12 -7.94 -40.65 1.57
CA ARG A 12 -8.08 -41.42 0.31
C ARG A 12 -9.39 -41.18 -0.46
N LYS A 13 -10.46 -40.66 0.17
CA LYS A 13 -11.77 -40.41 -0.48
C LYS A 13 -12.51 -39.22 0.13
N VAL A 14 -13.28 -38.50 -0.68
CA VAL A 14 -14.27 -37.52 -0.21
C VAL A 14 -15.53 -38.28 0.24
N SER A 15 -15.62 -38.64 1.53
CA SER A 15 -16.76 -39.40 2.07
C SER A 15 -18.00 -38.53 2.27
N GLY A 16 -19.17 -39.17 2.41
CA GLY A 16 -20.43 -38.48 2.75
C GLY A 16 -20.34 -37.71 4.08
N GLU A 17 -19.68 -38.28 5.10
CA GLU A 17 -19.42 -37.61 6.38
C GLU A 17 -18.56 -36.35 6.21
N PHE A 18 -17.56 -36.40 5.33
CA PHE A 18 -16.71 -35.25 5.04
C PHE A 18 -17.49 -34.11 4.37
N ILE A 19 -18.41 -34.44 3.44
CA ILE A 19 -19.31 -33.46 2.85
C ILE A 19 -20.26 -32.90 3.91
N ALA A 20 -20.79 -33.73 4.80
CA ALA A 20 -21.67 -33.29 5.90
C ALA A 20 -20.97 -32.30 6.85
N ASP A 21 -19.70 -32.53 7.22
CA ASP A 21 -18.89 -31.57 7.99
C ASP A 21 -18.75 -30.23 7.27
N ILE A 22 -18.46 -30.25 5.96
CA ILE A 22 -18.38 -29.02 5.16
C ILE A 22 -19.71 -28.26 5.20
N ARG A 23 -20.84 -28.96 4.98
CA ARG A 23 -22.17 -28.36 4.99
C ARG A 23 -22.50 -27.74 6.34
N SER A 24 -22.27 -28.45 7.44
CA SER A 24 -22.48 -27.94 8.80
C SER A 24 -21.69 -26.66 9.05
N ARG A 25 -20.41 -26.61 8.66
CA ARG A 25 -19.59 -25.39 8.82
C ARG A 25 -20.11 -24.22 8.00
N LEU A 26 -20.58 -24.46 6.77
CA LEU A 26 -21.16 -23.41 5.93
C LEU A 26 -22.44 -22.84 6.54
N VAL A 27 -23.33 -23.70 7.06
CA VAL A 27 -24.56 -23.28 7.78
C VAL A 27 -24.22 -22.45 9.01
N GLU A 28 -23.16 -22.81 9.75
CA GLU A 28 -22.67 -22.05 10.91
C GLU A 28 -21.92 -20.76 10.55
N GLY A 29 -21.80 -20.41 9.26
CA GLY A 29 -21.06 -19.24 8.82
C GLY A 29 -19.54 -19.35 8.95
N LYS A 30 -19.01 -20.56 9.22
CA LYS A 30 -17.58 -20.78 9.48
C LYS A 30 -16.78 -20.96 8.19
N PRO A 31 -15.50 -20.53 8.16
CA PRO A 31 -14.61 -20.80 7.04
C PRO A 31 -14.42 -22.31 6.82
N VAL A 32 -14.36 -22.71 5.55
CA VAL A 32 -14.01 -24.07 5.12
C VAL A 32 -12.64 -24.04 4.46
N ARG A 33 -11.68 -24.74 5.08
CA ARG A 33 -10.35 -24.98 4.52
C ARG A 33 -10.06 -26.46 4.63
N ARG A 34 -10.08 -27.17 3.51
CA ARG A 34 -9.95 -28.63 3.48
C ARG A 34 -8.99 -29.06 2.38
N THR A 35 -7.99 -29.84 2.77
CA THR A 35 -7.15 -30.59 1.83
C THR A 35 -7.94 -31.80 1.34
N LEU A 36 -7.98 -32.00 0.03
CA LEU A 36 -8.65 -33.11 -0.63
C LEU A 36 -7.59 -34.09 -1.15
N PRO A 37 -7.93 -35.37 -1.44
CA PRO A 37 -6.97 -36.38 -1.92
C PRO A 37 -6.12 -35.92 -3.12
N SER A 38 -6.67 -35.05 -3.97
CA SER A 38 -5.94 -34.46 -5.10
C SER A 38 -6.32 -33.00 -5.34
N GLY A 39 -6.52 -32.23 -4.27
CA GLY A 39 -6.98 -30.85 -4.38
C GLY A 39 -7.10 -30.11 -3.06
N ARG A 40 -7.73 -28.93 -3.11
CA ARG A 40 -8.07 -28.12 -1.95
C ARG A 40 -9.38 -27.39 -2.20
N LEU A 41 -10.23 -27.36 -1.18
CA LEU A 41 -11.41 -26.51 -1.10
C LEU A 41 -11.13 -25.38 -0.10
N ARG A 42 -11.40 -24.15 -0.53
CA ARG A 42 -11.31 -22.96 0.31
C ARG A 42 -12.54 -22.09 0.12
N ILE A 43 -13.27 -21.87 1.21
CA ILE A 43 -14.40 -20.95 1.29
C ILE A 43 -14.16 -20.11 2.55
N ASP A 44 -13.81 -18.84 2.35
CA ASP A 44 -13.39 -17.94 3.43
C ASP A 44 -14.55 -17.57 4.37
N ARG A 45 -15.74 -17.43 3.81
CA ARG A 45 -17.05 -17.27 4.46
C ARG A 45 -18.13 -17.75 3.47
N PRO A 46 -19.37 -17.98 3.89
CA PRO A 46 -20.45 -18.22 2.94
C PRO A 46 -20.51 -17.09 1.90
N LEU A 47 -20.35 -17.47 0.64
CA LEU A 47 -20.36 -16.58 -0.52
C LEU A 47 -21.26 -17.20 -1.58
N PRO A 48 -22.01 -16.41 -2.37
CA PRO A 48 -22.98 -16.93 -3.34
C PRO A 48 -22.33 -17.46 -4.62
N PHE A 49 -21.04 -17.77 -4.59
CA PHE A 49 -20.30 -18.29 -5.73
C PHE A 49 -19.19 -19.27 -5.35
N LEU A 50 -18.77 -20.08 -6.31
CA LEU A 50 -17.62 -20.98 -6.21
C LEU A 50 -16.84 -20.97 -7.53
N VAL A 51 -15.54 -20.69 -7.46
CA VAL A 51 -14.64 -20.78 -8.62
C VAL A 51 -13.95 -22.14 -8.65
N VAL A 52 -14.11 -22.90 -9.73
CA VAL A 52 -13.63 -24.28 -9.82
C VAL A 52 -12.57 -24.41 -10.90
N TYR A 53 -11.44 -25.03 -10.57
CA TYR A 53 -10.44 -25.46 -11.54
C TYR A 53 -10.16 -26.96 -11.38
N ARG A 54 -10.56 -27.73 -12.40
CA ARG A 54 -10.23 -29.15 -12.52
C ARG A 54 -8.92 -29.31 -13.28
N ARG A 55 -7.83 -29.55 -12.55
CA ARG A 55 -6.45 -29.73 -13.06
C ARG A 55 -6.37 -30.94 -14.00
N PRO A 56 -6.07 -30.75 -15.30
CA PRO A 56 -5.89 -31.87 -16.23
C PRO A 56 -4.70 -32.75 -15.80
N THR A 57 -4.83 -34.07 -15.89
CA THR A 57 -3.78 -35.01 -15.46
C THR A 57 -2.55 -35.09 -16.38
N ARG A 58 -2.66 -34.62 -17.62
CA ARG A 58 -1.59 -34.73 -18.64
C ARG A 58 -1.07 -33.40 -19.18
N ARG A 59 -1.83 -32.32 -19.05
CA ARG A 59 -1.56 -31.01 -19.69
C ARG A 59 -2.08 -29.89 -18.79
N GLU A 60 -1.51 -29.81 -17.59
CA GLU A 60 -1.81 -28.73 -16.66
C GLU A 60 -1.25 -27.40 -17.20
N VAL A 61 -2.03 -26.34 -17.07
CA VAL A 61 -1.55 -24.98 -17.37
C VAL A 61 -0.96 -24.41 -16.08
N ILE A 62 0.38 -24.34 -16.04
CA ILE A 62 1.13 -23.84 -14.90
C ILE A 62 0.67 -22.41 -14.57
N GLY A 63 0.36 -22.13 -13.30
CA GLY A 63 0.00 -20.79 -12.83
C GLY A 63 -1.48 -20.42 -12.94
N LEU A 64 -2.32 -21.22 -13.62
CA LEU A 64 -3.77 -20.97 -13.68
C LEU A 64 -4.45 -21.15 -12.31
N ASP A 65 -3.93 -22.07 -11.51
CA ASP A 65 -4.29 -22.27 -10.11
C ASP A 65 -4.15 -20.98 -9.29
N LYS A 66 -3.12 -20.16 -9.57
CA LYS A 66 -2.90 -18.87 -8.90
C LYS A 66 -3.95 -17.83 -9.25
N ILE A 67 -4.57 -17.89 -10.43
CA ILE A 67 -5.70 -17.02 -10.82
C ILE A 67 -6.96 -17.45 -10.08
N VAL A 68 -7.20 -18.75 -9.94
CA VAL A 68 -8.38 -19.25 -9.19
C VAL A 68 -8.23 -19.01 -7.69
N ALA A 69 -7.02 -19.19 -7.15
CA ALA A 69 -6.75 -19.02 -5.73
C ALA A 69 -6.82 -17.57 -5.24
N SER A 70 -6.99 -16.56 -6.12
CA SER A 70 -7.18 -15.17 -5.71
C SER A 70 -8.58 -14.86 -5.18
N GLU A 71 -9.53 -15.77 -5.35
CA GLU A 71 -10.93 -15.57 -4.99
C GLU A 71 -11.24 -16.01 -3.55
N GLY A 72 -12.34 -15.52 -2.97
CA GLY A 72 -12.74 -15.86 -1.59
C GLY A 72 -13.39 -17.25 -1.45
N SER A 73 -13.79 -17.87 -2.56
CA SER A 73 -14.46 -19.18 -2.61
C SER A 73 -14.02 -19.93 -3.86
N TRP A 74 -13.21 -20.97 -3.68
CA TRP A 74 -12.67 -21.77 -4.77
C TRP A 74 -12.41 -23.24 -4.45
N LEU A 75 -12.39 -24.06 -5.50
CA LEU A 75 -12.05 -25.47 -5.49
C LEU A 75 -11.02 -25.75 -6.60
N ILE A 76 -9.83 -26.21 -6.21
CA ILE A 76 -8.80 -26.68 -7.14
C ILE A 76 -8.64 -28.18 -6.92
N ILE A 77 -8.93 -29.01 -7.92
CA ILE A 77 -8.96 -30.48 -7.77
C ILE A 77 -8.47 -31.17 -9.05
N SER A 78 -7.91 -32.37 -8.93
CA SER A 78 -7.53 -33.18 -10.09
C SER A 78 -8.75 -33.55 -10.94
N ALA A 79 -8.60 -33.51 -12.26
CA ALA A 79 -9.59 -33.97 -13.22
C ALA A 79 -9.55 -35.51 -13.45
N ASP A 80 -8.98 -36.27 -12.52
CA ASP A 80 -8.98 -37.72 -12.57
C ASP A 80 -10.42 -38.26 -12.64
N LYS A 81 -10.67 -39.18 -13.58
CA LYS A 81 -11.98 -39.81 -13.77
C LYS A 81 -12.42 -40.55 -12.51
N GLN A 82 -11.50 -41.09 -11.72
CA GLN A 82 -11.81 -41.79 -10.46
C GLN A 82 -12.40 -40.85 -9.41
N LEU A 83 -12.04 -39.56 -9.45
CA LEU A 83 -12.51 -38.54 -8.50
C LEU A 83 -13.72 -37.76 -9.04
N ALA A 84 -14.21 -38.06 -10.25
CA ALA A 84 -15.22 -37.26 -10.92
C ALA A 84 -16.59 -37.32 -10.25
N GLU A 85 -17.00 -38.48 -9.70
CA GLU A 85 -18.23 -38.59 -8.90
C GLU A 85 -18.08 -37.87 -7.56
N GLU A 86 -16.97 -38.11 -6.85
CA GLU A 86 -16.67 -37.48 -5.57
C GLU A 86 -16.65 -35.94 -5.66
N THR A 87 -16.06 -35.42 -6.74
CA THR A 87 -16.02 -33.97 -7.01
C THR A 87 -17.43 -33.40 -7.23
N ARG A 88 -18.28 -34.12 -7.97
CA ARG A 88 -19.66 -33.67 -8.22
C ARG A 88 -20.48 -33.68 -6.94
N ASN A 89 -20.40 -34.75 -6.14
CA ASN A 89 -21.10 -34.84 -4.86
C ASN A 89 -20.67 -33.71 -3.90
N LEU A 90 -19.37 -33.40 -3.86
CA LEU A 90 -18.85 -32.28 -3.08
C LEU A 90 -19.42 -30.94 -3.55
N VAL A 91 -19.34 -30.65 -4.85
CA VAL A 91 -19.86 -29.41 -5.43
C VAL A 91 -21.37 -29.29 -5.22
N GLU A 92 -22.12 -30.37 -5.42
CA GLU A 92 -23.57 -30.41 -5.19
C GLU A 92 -23.90 -30.11 -3.72
N GLY A 93 -23.21 -30.71 -2.76
CA GLY A 93 -23.45 -30.44 -1.33
C GLY A 93 -23.14 -29.00 -0.93
N VAL A 94 -22.09 -28.40 -1.49
CA VAL A 94 -21.76 -26.97 -1.27
C VAL A 94 -22.83 -26.07 -1.88
N VAL A 95 -23.22 -26.33 -3.14
CA VAL A 95 -24.23 -25.55 -3.86
C VAL A 95 -25.58 -25.66 -3.18
N GLU A 96 -26.03 -26.84 -2.81
CA GLU A 96 -27.30 -27.05 -2.11
C GLU A 96 -27.34 -26.24 -0.81
N THR A 97 -26.25 -26.26 -0.04
CA THR A 97 -26.18 -25.54 1.23
C THR A 97 -26.22 -24.02 1.04
N LEU A 98 -25.42 -23.49 0.13
CA LEU A 98 -25.28 -22.04 -0.06
C LEU A 98 -26.39 -21.45 -0.95
N ALA A 99 -26.94 -22.20 -1.90
CA ALA A 99 -28.12 -21.77 -2.65
C ALA A 99 -29.33 -21.61 -1.74
N ASN A 100 -29.50 -22.50 -0.75
CA ASN A 100 -30.55 -22.36 0.26
C ASN A 100 -30.35 -21.11 1.13
N GLU A 101 -29.11 -20.74 1.44
CA GLU A 101 -28.81 -19.52 2.21
C GLU A 101 -29.07 -18.23 1.39
N PHE A 102 -28.61 -18.19 0.14
CA PHE A 102 -28.60 -16.97 -0.68
C PHE A 102 -29.77 -16.85 -1.66
N GLY A 103 -30.56 -17.91 -1.83
CA GLY A 103 -31.64 -18.04 -2.82
C GLY A 103 -31.17 -18.39 -4.24
N ALA A 104 -29.89 -18.14 -4.57
CA ALA A 104 -29.26 -18.51 -5.84
C ALA A 104 -27.75 -18.70 -5.64
N PHE A 105 -27.12 -19.46 -6.53
CA PHE A 105 -25.68 -19.73 -6.47
C PHE A 105 -25.00 -19.66 -7.84
N LEU A 106 -23.72 -19.30 -7.90
CA LEU A 106 -22.94 -19.21 -9.14
C LEU A 106 -21.68 -20.08 -9.10
N ILE A 107 -21.54 -20.98 -10.07
CA ILE A 107 -20.29 -21.67 -10.35
C ILE A 107 -19.60 -21.00 -11.54
N LEU A 108 -18.36 -20.57 -11.35
CA LEU A 108 -17.44 -20.25 -12.44
C LEU A 108 -16.43 -21.38 -12.57
N GLU A 109 -16.52 -22.18 -13.62
CA GLU A 109 -15.49 -23.17 -13.92
C GLU A 109 -14.44 -22.55 -14.85
N VAL A 110 -13.17 -22.58 -14.43
CA VAL A 110 -12.04 -21.95 -15.13
C VAL A 110 -11.13 -23.03 -15.70
N TRP A 111 -10.66 -22.85 -16.94
CA TRP A 111 -9.64 -23.70 -17.55
C TRP A 111 -8.76 -22.94 -18.54
N GLY A 112 -7.58 -23.46 -18.82
CA GLY A 112 -6.66 -22.86 -19.77
C GLY A 112 -6.99 -23.29 -21.20
N LYS A 113 -6.80 -22.38 -22.15
CA LYS A 113 -6.88 -22.70 -23.58
C LYS A 113 -5.75 -23.65 -23.98
N ARG A 114 -6.07 -24.65 -24.80
CA ARG A 114 -5.09 -25.64 -25.25
C ARG A 114 -4.26 -25.06 -26.39
N LYS A 115 -2.99 -25.47 -26.45
CA LYS A 115 -2.15 -25.35 -27.66
C LYS A 115 -2.93 -25.84 -28.88
N GLY A 116 -3.12 -24.97 -29.87
CA GLY A 116 -3.80 -25.26 -31.14
C GLY A 116 -5.30 -24.93 -31.19
N ASP A 117 -5.96 -24.60 -30.06
CA ASP A 117 -7.32 -24.03 -30.09
C ASP A 117 -7.21 -22.58 -30.60
N ARG A 118 -7.21 -22.37 -31.92
CA ARG A 118 -7.14 -21.03 -32.52
C ARG A 118 -8.48 -20.31 -32.32
N ARG A 119 -8.42 -19.04 -31.92
CA ARG A 119 -9.63 -18.22 -31.68
C ARG A 119 -10.43 -17.93 -32.95
N ASN A 120 -9.78 -17.91 -34.11
CA ASN A 120 -10.37 -17.53 -35.41
C ASN A 120 -9.83 -18.32 -36.63
N GLY A 121 -9.11 -19.43 -36.45
CA GLY A 121 -8.55 -20.21 -37.57
C GLY A 121 -7.42 -19.56 -38.39
N ARG A 122 -7.19 -18.24 -38.26
CA ARG A 122 -6.07 -17.51 -38.92
C ARG A 122 -4.71 -18.02 -38.46
N GLU A 123 -3.76 -18.10 -39.41
CA GLU A 123 -2.34 -18.33 -39.13
C GLU A 123 -1.75 -17.05 -38.52
N GLU A 124 -0.91 -17.20 -37.48
CA GLU A 124 -0.14 -16.08 -36.93
C GLU A 124 0.83 -15.60 -38.01
N THR A 125 0.74 -14.32 -38.35
CA THR A 125 1.74 -13.70 -39.23
C THR A 125 3.02 -13.43 -38.43
N VAL A 126 4.14 -13.24 -39.11
CA VAL A 126 5.41 -12.83 -38.47
C VAL A 126 5.20 -11.53 -37.65
N GLU A 127 4.35 -10.63 -38.13
CA GLU A 127 3.95 -9.40 -37.42
C GLU A 127 3.14 -9.66 -36.13
N ASP A 128 2.40 -10.77 -36.03
CA ASP A 128 1.65 -11.12 -34.82
C ASP A 128 2.57 -11.70 -33.71
N GLN A 129 3.72 -12.26 -34.09
CA GLN A 129 4.73 -12.76 -33.14
C GLN A 129 5.57 -11.63 -32.52
N GLU A 130 5.70 -10.50 -33.22
CA GLU A 130 6.37 -9.29 -32.71
C GLU A 130 5.49 -8.46 -31.77
N ARG A 131 4.17 -8.73 -31.73
CA ARG A 131 3.23 -8.00 -30.89
C ARG A 131 3.30 -8.48 -29.43
N PRO A 132 3.16 -7.56 -28.46
CA PRO A 132 3.06 -7.95 -27.06
C PRO A 132 1.82 -8.83 -26.83
N PRO A 133 1.89 -9.81 -25.91
CA PRO A 133 0.82 -10.78 -25.71
C PRO A 133 -0.50 -10.12 -25.30
N THR A 134 -1.56 -10.43 -26.03
CA THR A 134 -2.93 -9.93 -25.78
C THR A 134 -3.70 -10.90 -24.87
N PRO A 135 -4.28 -10.44 -23.74
CA PRO A 135 -5.08 -11.30 -22.89
C PRO A 135 -6.35 -11.79 -23.60
N GLY A 136 -6.57 -13.11 -23.63
CA GLY A 136 -7.76 -13.71 -24.21
C GLY A 136 -8.62 -14.45 -23.18
N PHE A 137 -9.93 -14.25 -23.27
CA PHE A 137 -10.95 -14.89 -22.44
C PHE A 137 -12.17 -15.36 -23.25
N ASP A 138 -12.48 -16.66 -23.24
CA ASP A 138 -13.69 -17.18 -23.89
C ASP A 138 -14.73 -17.57 -22.81
N ILE A 139 -15.86 -16.87 -22.79
CA ILE A 139 -16.95 -17.06 -21.83
C ILE A 139 -17.96 -18.04 -22.40
N ILE A 140 -18.24 -19.13 -21.68
CA ILE A 140 -19.12 -20.20 -22.13
C ILE A 140 -20.37 -20.24 -21.26
N THR A 141 -21.52 -20.10 -21.91
CA THR A 141 -22.84 -20.09 -21.29
C THR A 141 -23.74 -21.19 -21.86
N SER A 142 -24.84 -21.51 -21.17
CA SER A 142 -25.76 -22.57 -21.61
C SER A 142 -26.65 -22.09 -22.77
N LYS A 143 -26.85 -22.92 -23.79
CA LYS A 143 -27.83 -22.67 -24.88
C LYS A 143 -29.27 -22.53 -24.38
N LYS A 144 -29.62 -23.27 -23.32
CA LYS A 144 -30.96 -23.30 -22.72
C LYS A 144 -31.08 -22.38 -21.50
N GLY A 145 -29.98 -21.76 -21.08
CA GLY A 145 -29.93 -20.80 -19.97
C GLY A 145 -29.90 -19.37 -20.49
N TYR A 146 -30.46 -18.44 -19.73
CA TYR A 146 -30.38 -17.02 -20.04
C TYR A 146 -28.92 -16.53 -19.98
N SER A 147 -28.42 -15.80 -20.98
CA SER A 147 -27.25 -14.94 -20.80
C SER A 147 -27.71 -13.73 -19.98
N GLY A 148 -27.58 -13.83 -18.66
CA GLY A 148 -28.04 -12.80 -17.73
C GLY A 148 -27.11 -11.60 -17.63
N LYS A 149 -27.52 -10.60 -16.86
CA LYS A 149 -26.69 -9.42 -16.51
C LYS A 149 -25.28 -9.81 -16.01
N THR A 150 -25.16 -10.93 -15.31
CA THR A 150 -23.87 -11.46 -14.80
C THR A 150 -22.87 -11.80 -15.90
N SER A 151 -23.27 -12.51 -16.96
CA SER A 151 -22.34 -12.90 -18.04
C SER A 151 -21.92 -11.69 -18.90
N GLU A 152 -22.83 -10.72 -19.07
CA GLU A 152 -22.50 -9.45 -19.72
C GLU A 152 -21.56 -8.59 -18.89
N GLU A 153 -21.75 -8.51 -17.57
CA GLU A 153 -20.79 -7.84 -16.69
C GLU A 153 -19.43 -8.53 -16.73
N LEU A 154 -19.37 -9.88 -16.72
CA LEU A 154 -18.11 -10.60 -16.84
C LEU A 154 -17.40 -10.25 -18.16
N ARG A 155 -18.14 -10.23 -19.28
CA ARG A 155 -17.61 -9.84 -20.59
C ARG A 155 -17.09 -8.41 -20.58
N ALA A 156 -17.86 -7.47 -20.04
CA ALA A 156 -17.49 -6.07 -19.97
C ALA A 156 -16.27 -5.85 -19.06
N ALA A 157 -16.25 -6.47 -17.87
CA ALA A 157 -15.19 -6.36 -16.88
C ALA A 157 -13.87 -6.94 -17.39
N LEU A 158 -13.88 -8.15 -17.97
CA LEU A 158 -12.71 -8.74 -18.62
C LEU A 158 -12.27 -7.90 -19.83
N GLY A 159 -13.22 -7.38 -20.63
CA GLY A 159 -12.92 -6.54 -21.78
C GLY A 159 -12.34 -5.15 -21.42
N ARG A 160 -12.35 -4.74 -20.15
CA ARG A 160 -11.64 -3.55 -19.65
C ARG A 160 -10.19 -3.81 -19.29
N ILE A 161 -9.76 -5.08 -19.21
CA ILE A 161 -8.39 -5.44 -18.91
C ILE A 161 -7.48 -4.93 -20.02
N ARG A 162 -6.40 -4.25 -19.63
CA ARG A 162 -5.33 -3.81 -20.53
C ARG A 162 -4.00 -4.33 -20.03
N LEU A 163 -3.21 -4.91 -20.92
CA LEU A 163 -1.89 -5.46 -20.63
C LEU A 163 -0.94 -5.04 -21.74
N SER A 164 0.19 -4.42 -21.38
CA SER A 164 1.19 -3.94 -22.36
C SER A 164 0.58 -3.08 -23.49
N GLY A 165 -0.39 -2.23 -23.16
CA GLY A 165 -1.11 -1.39 -24.12
C GLY A 165 -2.25 -2.09 -24.88
N GLN A 166 -2.29 -3.41 -24.90
CA GLN A 166 -3.31 -4.20 -25.59
C GLN A 166 -4.56 -4.39 -24.73
N ARG A 167 -5.74 -4.24 -25.35
CA ARG A 167 -7.03 -4.49 -24.70
C ARG A 167 -7.33 -5.99 -24.76
N ALA A 168 -7.81 -6.55 -23.65
CA ALA A 168 -8.20 -7.94 -23.62
C ALA A 168 -9.31 -8.24 -24.62
N GLU A 169 -9.13 -9.33 -25.35
CA GLU A 169 -10.12 -9.85 -26.27
C GLU A 169 -11.02 -10.83 -25.53
N VAL A 170 -12.34 -10.63 -25.62
CA VAL A 170 -13.32 -11.45 -24.91
C VAL A 170 -14.40 -11.92 -25.86
N SER A 171 -14.57 -13.24 -25.94
CA SER A 171 -15.64 -13.87 -26.73
C SER A 171 -16.71 -14.47 -25.81
N MET A 172 -17.91 -14.68 -26.34
CA MET A 172 -18.97 -15.39 -25.61
C MET A 172 -19.61 -16.44 -26.51
N GLU A 173 -19.60 -17.68 -26.05
CA GLU A 173 -20.16 -18.83 -26.76
C GLU A 173 -21.31 -19.47 -25.97
N ARG A 174 -22.33 -19.96 -26.70
CA ARG A 174 -23.45 -20.72 -26.11
C ARG A 174 -23.33 -22.21 -26.45
N LYS A 175 -23.11 -23.05 -25.45
CA LYS A 175 -22.94 -24.51 -25.58
C LYS A 175 -24.04 -25.28 -24.84
N GLY A 176 -24.29 -26.53 -25.28
CA GLY A 176 -25.29 -27.39 -24.62
C GLY A 176 -24.85 -27.88 -23.25
N ALA A 177 -23.54 -28.03 -23.05
CA ALA A 177 -22.91 -28.43 -21.80
C ALA A 177 -21.75 -27.48 -21.48
N ILE A 178 -21.64 -27.06 -20.23
CA ILE A 178 -20.55 -26.20 -19.75
C ILE A 178 -19.58 -27.09 -18.98
N ALA A 179 -18.44 -27.37 -19.60
CA ALA A 179 -17.35 -28.14 -19.02
C ALA A 179 -16.06 -27.91 -19.85
N PRO A 180 -14.87 -28.12 -19.25
CA PRO A 180 -13.61 -28.18 -19.99
C PRO A 180 -13.65 -29.30 -21.05
N PRO A 181 -12.90 -29.15 -22.16
CA PRO A 181 -12.90 -30.14 -23.23
C PRO A 181 -12.54 -31.56 -22.76
N GLY A 182 -13.40 -32.53 -23.03
CA GLY A 182 -13.23 -33.92 -22.62
C GLY A 182 -13.67 -34.25 -21.19
N MET A 183 -14.30 -33.30 -20.48
CA MET A 183 -14.85 -33.50 -19.14
C MET A 183 -16.38 -33.41 -19.14
N ARG A 184 -17.01 -34.05 -18.14
CA ARG A 184 -18.46 -33.91 -17.90
C ARG A 184 -18.75 -32.65 -17.08
N PRO A 185 -19.94 -32.02 -17.23
CA PRO A 185 -20.37 -30.90 -16.38
C PRO A 185 -20.33 -31.25 -14.88
N LEU A 186 -20.04 -30.24 -14.05
CA LEU A 186 -20.06 -30.36 -12.58
C LEU A 186 -21.47 -30.62 -12.05
N LEU A 187 -22.48 -30.01 -12.68
CA LEU A 187 -23.90 -30.24 -12.38
C LEU A 187 -24.65 -30.54 -13.67
N THR A 188 -25.64 -31.41 -13.60
CA THR A 188 -26.58 -31.62 -14.72
C THR A 188 -27.47 -30.39 -14.88
N SER A 189 -28.00 -30.14 -16.07
CA SER A 189 -28.91 -29.01 -16.29
C SER A 189 -30.18 -29.07 -15.43
N ALA A 190 -30.65 -30.28 -15.11
CA ALA A 190 -31.79 -30.49 -14.22
C ALA A 190 -31.44 -30.09 -12.78
N LYS A 191 -30.32 -30.59 -12.24
CA LYS A 191 -29.88 -30.28 -10.87
C LYS A 191 -29.52 -28.80 -10.70
N ALA A 192 -28.85 -28.21 -11.69
CA ALA A 192 -28.55 -26.77 -11.69
C ALA A 192 -29.84 -25.92 -11.64
N LYS A 193 -30.89 -26.32 -12.37
CA LYS A 193 -32.19 -25.64 -12.33
C LYS A 193 -32.90 -25.83 -10.98
N GLU A 194 -32.88 -27.05 -10.43
CA GLU A 194 -33.44 -27.39 -9.13
C GLU A 194 -32.83 -26.53 -8.00
N LEU A 195 -31.51 -26.40 -7.98
CA LEU A 195 -30.78 -25.65 -6.94
C LEU A 195 -30.69 -24.14 -7.21
N ASN A 196 -31.38 -23.62 -8.25
CA ASN A 196 -31.21 -22.24 -8.75
C ASN A 196 -29.72 -21.85 -8.91
N CYS A 197 -28.91 -22.80 -9.40
CA CYS A 197 -27.48 -22.66 -9.59
C CYS A 197 -27.16 -22.30 -11.04
N TRP A 198 -26.41 -21.22 -11.20
CA TRP A 198 -25.91 -20.73 -12.47
C TRP A 198 -24.51 -21.26 -12.70
N VAL A 199 -24.20 -21.70 -13.92
CA VAL A 199 -22.87 -22.20 -14.27
C VAL A 199 -22.35 -21.38 -15.44
N ILE A 200 -21.14 -20.87 -15.32
CA ILE A 200 -20.41 -20.15 -16.37
C ILE A 200 -19.05 -20.82 -16.55
N GLY A 201 -18.65 -21.07 -17.79
CA GLY A 201 -17.30 -21.48 -18.13
C GLY A 201 -16.44 -20.27 -18.49
N LEU A 202 -15.20 -20.24 -18.02
CA LEU A 202 -14.22 -19.23 -18.40
C LEU A 202 -12.94 -19.92 -18.87
N GLN A 203 -12.70 -19.84 -20.17
CA GLN A 203 -11.45 -20.29 -20.76
C GLN A 203 -10.47 -19.11 -20.82
N VAL A 204 -9.25 -19.32 -20.33
CA VAL A 204 -8.22 -18.27 -20.21
C VAL A 204 -7.03 -18.61 -21.09
N ASP A 205 -6.57 -17.63 -21.86
CA ASP A 205 -5.38 -17.76 -22.70
C ASP A 205 -4.12 -17.64 -21.81
N PRO A 206 -3.23 -18.66 -21.80
CA PRO A 206 -2.10 -18.71 -20.88
C PRO A 206 -0.92 -17.86 -21.37
N ILE A 207 -1.15 -16.57 -21.57
CA ILE A 207 -0.17 -15.63 -22.16
C ILE A 207 1.13 -15.45 -21.35
N TRP A 208 1.17 -15.94 -20.11
CA TRP A 208 2.36 -15.97 -19.25
C TRP A 208 3.25 -17.19 -19.49
N LEU A 209 2.89 -18.02 -20.46
CA LEU A 209 3.71 -19.07 -21.02
C LEU A 209 4.04 -18.68 -22.46
N ASP A 210 5.22 -19.05 -22.93
CA ASP A 210 5.57 -18.90 -24.33
C ASP A 210 4.84 -19.91 -25.22
N GLN A 211 5.12 -19.85 -26.53
CA GLN A 211 4.53 -20.78 -27.49
C GLN A 211 4.97 -22.21 -27.25
N THR A 212 6.10 -22.49 -26.60
CA THR A 212 6.53 -23.86 -26.26
C THR A 212 5.87 -24.36 -24.96
N GLY A 213 5.48 -23.43 -24.06
CA GLY A 213 5.01 -23.73 -22.72
C GLY A 213 6.15 -24.04 -21.74
N GLU A 214 7.40 -23.85 -22.16
CA GLU A 214 8.62 -24.08 -21.37
C GLU A 214 9.05 -22.81 -20.65
N GLU A 215 8.89 -21.64 -21.28
CA GLU A 215 9.20 -20.37 -20.63
C GLU A 215 8.00 -19.86 -19.83
N PHE A 216 8.29 -19.33 -18.64
CA PHE A 216 7.30 -18.82 -17.71
C PHE A 216 7.59 -17.35 -17.37
N TYR A 217 6.60 -16.49 -17.59
CA TYR A 217 6.69 -15.05 -17.36
C TYR A 217 5.95 -14.64 -16.07
N PRO A 218 6.61 -14.71 -14.88
CA PRO A 218 5.95 -14.51 -13.58
C PRO A 218 5.34 -13.12 -13.40
N LEU A 219 6.00 -12.07 -13.90
CA LEU A 219 5.50 -10.70 -13.81
C LEU A 219 4.20 -10.52 -14.60
N LEU A 220 4.09 -11.20 -15.75
CA LEU A 220 2.90 -11.17 -16.58
C LEU A 220 1.72 -11.88 -15.89
N LEU A 221 1.96 -13.08 -15.35
CA LEU A 221 0.96 -13.81 -14.56
C LEU A 221 0.48 -12.99 -13.36
N ASN A 222 1.41 -12.39 -12.60
CA ASN A 222 1.06 -11.58 -11.44
C ASN A 222 0.18 -10.40 -11.84
N ARG A 223 0.50 -9.70 -12.94
CA ARG A 223 -0.31 -8.58 -13.44
C ARG A 223 -1.69 -9.04 -13.89
N LEU A 224 -1.78 -10.11 -14.66
CA LEU A 224 -3.05 -10.68 -15.13
C LEU A 224 -3.93 -11.17 -13.99
N ARG A 225 -3.34 -11.82 -12.97
CA ARG A 225 -4.03 -12.25 -11.75
C ARG A 225 -4.74 -11.10 -11.06
N ARG A 226 -4.07 -9.95 -10.85
CA ARG A 226 -4.68 -8.76 -10.21
C ARG A 226 -5.86 -8.22 -11.02
N LEU A 227 -5.67 -8.11 -12.33
CA LEU A 227 -6.68 -7.54 -13.24
C LEU A 227 -7.90 -8.47 -13.34
N THR A 228 -7.69 -9.78 -13.41
CA THR A 228 -8.74 -10.78 -13.47
C THR A 228 -9.52 -10.85 -12.15
N ALA A 229 -8.83 -10.86 -10.99
CA ALA A 229 -9.49 -10.86 -9.69
C ALA A 229 -10.43 -9.66 -9.51
N ARG A 230 -10.04 -8.47 -10.00
CA ARG A 230 -10.93 -7.29 -9.99
C ARG A 230 -12.16 -7.49 -10.86
N ALA A 231 -12.00 -8.02 -12.07
CA ALA A 231 -13.12 -8.28 -12.99
C ALA A 231 -14.10 -9.33 -12.43
N LEU A 232 -13.56 -10.37 -11.78
CA LEU A 232 -14.35 -11.39 -11.09
C LEU A 232 -15.15 -10.79 -9.93
N LYS A 233 -14.53 -9.99 -9.05
CA LYS A 233 -15.25 -9.30 -7.95
C LYS A 233 -16.44 -8.46 -8.44
N GLN A 234 -16.28 -7.72 -9.55
CA GLN A 234 -17.38 -6.96 -10.17
C GLN A 234 -18.51 -7.89 -10.65
N THR A 235 -18.15 -9.03 -11.24
CA THR A 235 -19.10 -10.05 -11.68
C THR A 235 -19.86 -10.67 -10.51
N TRP A 236 -19.17 -11.00 -9.41
CA TRP A 236 -19.77 -11.53 -8.18
C TRP A 236 -20.77 -10.54 -7.60
N TYR A 237 -20.44 -9.25 -7.59
CA TYR A 237 -21.32 -8.19 -7.11
C TYR A 237 -22.60 -8.10 -7.92
N THR A 238 -22.49 -8.09 -9.24
CA THR A 238 -23.65 -8.08 -10.14
C THR A 238 -24.50 -9.33 -9.96
N PHE A 239 -23.90 -10.52 -9.81
CA PHE A 239 -24.65 -11.75 -9.50
C PHE A 239 -25.38 -11.63 -8.16
N THR A 240 -24.66 -11.24 -7.11
CA THR A 240 -25.18 -11.15 -5.74
C THR A 240 -26.38 -10.21 -5.68
N THR A 241 -26.21 -8.98 -6.16
CA THR A 241 -27.25 -7.93 -6.10
C THR A 241 -28.46 -8.19 -7.00
N SER A 242 -28.29 -8.96 -8.08
CA SER A 242 -29.38 -9.21 -9.05
C SER A 242 -30.09 -10.55 -8.90
N ARG A 243 -29.47 -11.53 -8.22
CA ARG A 243 -29.97 -12.92 -8.15
C ARG A 243 -30.10 -13.47 -6.74
N THR A 244 -29.49 -12.84 -5.75
CA THR A 244 -29.51 -13.33 -4.36
C THR A 244 -30.31 -12.40 -3.46
N THR A 245 -30.56 -12.83 -2.23
CA THR A 245 -31.19 -12.02 -1.17
C THR A 245 -30.25 -11.00 -0.53
N ARG A 246 -28.96 -10.99 -0.90
CA ARG A 246 -27.93 -10.13 -0.28
C ARG A 246 -27.65 -8.88 -1.11
N GLN A 247 -27.39 -7.78 -0.41
CA GLN A 247 -26.95 -6.50 -0.98
C GLN A 247 -25.60 -6.11 -0.35
N PRO A 248 -24.46 -6.64 -0.86
CA PRO A 248 -23.15 -6.22 -0.38
C PRO A 248 -22.97 -4.71 -0.62
N PRO A 249 -22.27 -3.97 0.27
CA PRO A 249 -22.12 -2.52 0.12
C PRO A 249 -21.29 -2.13 -1.10
N HIS A 250 -20.37 -2.99 -1.53
CA HIS A 250 -19.48 -2.73 -2.65
C HIS A 250 -18.86 -4.02 -3.19
N TYR A 251 -18.47 -4.09 -4.47
CA TYR A 251 -17.91 -5.32 -5.07
C TYR A 251 -16.63 -5.83 -4.40
N LEU A 252 -15.86 -4.92 -3.78
CA LEU A 252 -14.63 -5.26 -3.04
C LEU A 252 -14.91 -6.09 -1.78
N SER A 253 -16.11 -5.99 -1.19
CA SER A 253 -16.49 -6.75 0.00
C SER A 253 -16.70 -8.24 -0.27
N LEU A 254 -16.62 -8.69 -1.54
CA LEU A 254 -16.72 -10.10 -1.94
C LEU A 254 -15.35 -10.77 -2.14
N GLY A 255 -14.25 -10.04 -1.90
CA GLY A 255 -12.90 -10.59 -1.91
C GLY A 255 -12.61 -11.52 -0.73
N PRO A 256 -11.46 -12.22 -0.75
CA PRO A 256 -10.97 -13.02 0.37
C PRO A 256 -10.98 -12.19 1.67
N ASN A 257 -11.39 -12.71 2.81
CA ASN A 257 -11.16 -12.02 4.10
C ASN A 257 -10.15 -12.78 4.98
N ALA A 258 -9.89 -14.04 4.65
CA ALA A 258 -8.97 -14.85 5.40
C ALA A 258 -7.53 -14.51 5.04
N VAL A 259 -6.87 -13.84 5.98
CA VAL A 259 -5.43 -13.58 5.93
C VAL A 259 -4.68 -14.88 6.24
N THR A 260 -3.89 -15.36 5.28
CA THR A 260 -3.15 -16.63 5.43
C THR A 260 -1.93 -16.47 6.34
N ARG A 261 -1.38 -17.59 6.83
CA ARG A 261 -0.13 -17.58 7.60
C ARG A 261 1.01 -16.89 6.85
N ALA A 262 1.09 -17.06 5.52
CA ALA A 262 2.11 -16.45 4.69
C ALA A 262 2.04 -14.91 4.72
N VAL A 263 0.83 -14.33 4.75
CA VAL A 263 0.68 -12.87 4.90
C VAL A 263 1.20 -12.42 6.26
N TRP A 264 0.80 -13.07 7.35
CA TRP A 264 1.22 -12.67 8.69
C TRP A 264 2.73 -12.82 8.91
N GLU A 265 3.32 -13.85 8.32
CA GLU A 265 4.77 -14.07 8.33
C GLU A 265 5.49 -12.97 7.54
N ALA A 266 5.01 -12.64 6.35
CA ALA A 266 5.59 -11.58 5.53
C ALA A 266 5.47 -10.20 6.20
N ASP A 267 4.27 -9.84 6.65
CA ASP A 267 4.00 -8.58 7.36
C ASP A 267 4.89 -8.44 8.61
N ARG A 268 4.96 -9.49 9.44
CA ARG A 268 5.81 -9.46 10.63
C ARG A 268 7.28 -9.30 10.28
N THR A 269 7.78 -10.06 9.31
CA THR A 269 9.21 -10.07 8.96
C THR A 269 9.63 -8.74 8.33
N LEU A 270 8.81 -8.15 7.47
CA LEU A 270 9.06 -6.82 6.91
C LEU A 270 9.08 -5.74 7.99
N ALA A 271 8.13 -5.78 8.92
CA ALA A 271 8.09 -4.83 10.03
C ALA A 271 9.29 -4.98 10.98
N GLU A 272 9.71 -6.22 11.28
CA GLU A 272 10.93 -6.47 12.07
C GLU A 272 12.20 -5.94 11.40
N ILE A 273 12.27 -5.96 10.07
CA ILE A 273 13.40 -5.41 9.32
C ILE A 273 13.38 -3.88 9.36
N ASP A 274 12.23 -3.26 9.15
CA ASP A 274 12.04 -1.81 9.24
C ASP A 274 12.37 -1.28 10.65
N ASP A 275 11.93 -2.01 11.69
CA ASP A 275 12.18 -1.66 13.09
C ASP A 275 13.65 -1.84 13.51
N ALA A 276 14.47 -2.58 12.75
CA ALA A 276 15.84 -2.91 13.10
C ALA A 276 16.83 -1.76 12.88
N PHE A 277 16.47 -0.71 12.13
CA PHE A 277 17.35 0.42 11.86
C PHE A 277 16.58 1.74 11.75
N ASP A 278 17.24 2.84 12.09
CA ASP A 278 16.71 4.19 11.90
C ASP A 278 17.55 4.94 10.88
N LEU A 279 17.06 4.97 9.63
CA LEU A 279 17.74 5.66 8.53
C LEU A 279 17.97 7.15 8.83
N LEU A 280 16.99 7.85 9.41
CA LEU A 280 17.09 9.28 9.64
C LEU A 280 18.11 9.58 10.73
N LEU A 281 18.12 8.79 11.80
CA LEU A 281 19.11 8.92 12.87
C LEU A 281 20.53 8.57 12.37
N ALA A 282 20.65 7.56 11.51
CA ALA A 282 21.93 7.12 10.94
C ALA A 282 22.56 8.15 9.99
N VAL A 283 21.76 8.97 9.29
CA VAL A 283 22.25 10.04 8.41
C VAL A 283 22.20 11.43 9.06
N THR A 284 21.83 11.53 10.34
CA THR A 284 21.84 12.81 11.07
C THR A 284 23.19 13.03 11.75
N PRO A 285 23.90 14.15 11.47
CA PRO A 285 25.17 14.44 12.11
C PRO A 285 25.06 14.58 13.64
N VAL A 286 26.08 14.14 14.37
CA VAL A 286 26.18 14.28 15.84
C VAL A 286 26.97 15.51 16.27
N ASN A 287 27.59 16.24 15.33
CA ASN A 287 28.47 17.37 15.61
C ASN A 287 28.05 18.75 15.00
N PRO A 288 26.76 19.05 14.73
CA PRO A 288 26.32 20.26 14.01
C PRO A 288 26.82 21.57 14.62
N GLU A 289 26.85 21.70 15.96
CA GLU A 289 27.32 22.93 16.61
C GLU A 289 28.83 23.15 16.43
N SER A 290 29.63 22.09 16.56
CA SER A 290 31.08 22.18 16.31
C SER A 290 31.40 22.42 14.84
N ALA A 291 30.63 21.81 13.93
CA ALA A 291 30.71 22.00 12.49
C ALA A 291 30.39 23.46 12.12
N TRP A 292 29.33 24.04 12.71
CA TRP A 292 28.98 25.44 12.56
C TRP A 292 30.10 26.39 13.02
N ARG A 293 30.65 26.19 14.22
CA ARG A 293 31.76 27.02 14.74
C ARG A 293 32.98 26.97 13.83
N THR A 294 33.31 25.77 13.34
CA THR A 294 34.44 25.58 12.42
C THR A 294 34.19 26.25 11.07
N PHE A 295 33.00 26.09 10.51
CA PHE A 295 32.59 26.71 9.24
C PHE A 295 32.65 28.24 9.32
N SER A 296 32.11 28.81 10.40
CA SER A 296 32.15 30.25 10.67
C SER A 296 33.57 30.78 10.86
N ARG A 297 34.42 30.09 11.64
CA ARG A 297 35.84 30.45 11.83
C ARG A 297 36.61 30.43 10.51
N LYS A 298 36.28 29.49 9.61
CA LYS A 298 36.85 29.40 8.25
C LYS A 298 36.16 30.34 7.25
N LYS A 299 35.42 31.36 7.73
CA LYS A 299 34.75 32.40 6.92
C LYS A 299 33.80 31.83 5.86
N PHE A 300 33.21 30.67 6.11
CA PHE A 300 32.26 30.01 5.22
C PHE A 300 32.85 29.55 3.86
N GLU A 301 34.17 29.40 3.77
CA GLU A 301 34.87 29.04 2.52
C GLU A 301 35.18 27.55 2.40
N VAL A 302 35.16 26.81 3.50
CA VAL A 302 35.57 25.39 3.55
C VAL A 302 34.41 24.54 4.02
N VAL A 303 34.08 23.48 3.28
CA VAL A 303 33.01 22.54 3.63
C VAL A 303 33.23 22.00 5.06
N PRO A 304 32.22 22.06 5.95
CA PRO A 304 32.31 21.49 7.29
C PRO A 304 32.35 19.97 7.24
N GLU A 305 33.07 19.38 8.19
CA GLU A 305 33.09 17.92 8.39
C GLU A 305 31.95 17.50 9.32
N PHE A 306 31.19 16.48 8.90
CA PHE A 306 30.08 15.93 9.66
C PHE A 306 30.42 14.53 10.17
N PHE A 307 30.13 14.29 11.45
CA PHE A 307 30.31 12.99 12.09
C PHE A 307 28.96 12.33 12.29
N TYR A 308 28.93 11.00 12.14
CA TYR A 308 27.72 10.19 12.23
C TYR A 308 27.87 9.09 13.26
N ARG A 309 26.74 8.58 13.74
CA ARG A 309 26.69 7.42 14.62
C ARG A 309 27.22 6.18 13.89
N PRO A 310 27.88 5.23 14.57
CA PRO A 310 28.12 3.91 14.01
C PRO A 310 26.79 3.27 13.56
N ILE A 311 26.82 2.56 12.43
CA ILE A 311 25.67 1.76 11.99
C ILE A 311 25.74 0.44 12.75
N ASP A 312 24.68 0.10 13.47
CA ASP A 312 24.57 -1.06 14.36
C ASP A 312 23.97 -2.31 13.66
N VAL A 313 23.70 -2.21 12.36
CA VAL A 313 23.18 -3.29 11.52
C VAL A 313 24.10 -3.56 10.33
N ASP A 314 24.14 -4.82 9.90
CA ASP A 314 24.76 -5.22 8.64
C ASP A 314 23.71 -5.15 7.50
N PRO A 315 23.83 -4.21 6.54
CA PRO A 315 22.86 -4.07 5.47
C PRO A 315 22.70 -5.31 4.58
N ASP A 316 23.78 -6.07 4.35
CA ASP A 316 23.77 -7.23 3.46
C ASP A 316 23.09 -8.43 4.13
N LEU A 317 23.32 -8.65 5.42
CA LEU A 317 22.57 -9.64 6.20
C LEU A 317 21.09 -9.28 6.28
N MET A 318 20.77 -7.99 6.44
CA MET A 318 19.39 -7.53 6.47
C MET A 318 18.70 -7.70 5.11
N LYS A 319 19.38 -7.39 4.00
CA LYS A 319 18.89 -7.66 2.63
C LYS A 319 18.65 -9.15 2.40
N ARG A 320 19.52 -10.03 2.90
CA ARG A 320 19.28 -11.48 2.84
C ARG A 320 18.00 -11.88 3.56
N LYS A 321 17.77 -11.36 4.78
CA LYS A 321 16.51 -11.57 5.52
C LYS A 321 15.30 -11.03 4.76
N LEU A 322 15.44 -9.85 4.15
CA LEU A 322 14.41 -9.15 3.37
C LEU A 322 13.96 -9.93 2.14
N TYR A 323 14.88 -10.47 1.35
CA TYR A 323 14.54 -11.26 0.16
C TYR A 323 14.14 -12.70 0.45
N ALA A 324 14.37 -13.19 1.66
CA ALA A 324 13.85 -14.48 2.13
C ALA A 324 12.35 -14.43 2.49
N VAL A 325 11.73 -13.24 2.55
CA VAL A 325 10.31 -13.08 2.86
C VAL A 325 9.46 -13.70 1.73
N PRO A 326 8.58 -14.69 2.02
CA PRO A 326 7.91 -15.50 1.00
C PRO A 326 6.64 -14.82 0.43
N ILE A 327 6.80 -13.62 -0.13
CA ILE A 327 5.71 -12.82 -0.73
C ILE A 327 5.03 -13.58 -1.86
N GLU A 328 5.77 -14.40 -2.61
CA GLU A 328 5.27 -15.23 -3.70
C GLU A 328 4.25 -16.29 -3.27
N ARG A 329 4.19 -16.63 -1.97
CA ARG A 329 3.21 -17.55 -1.39
C ARG A 329 1.89 -16.87 -1.01
N ILE A 330 1.79 -15.55 -1.15
CA ILE A 330 0.57 -14.80 -0.85
C ILE A 330 -0.42 -14.95 -2.01
N GLU A 331 -1.54 -15.61 -1.71
CA GLU A 331 -2.65 -15.83 -2.64
C GLU A 331 -3.38 -14.51 -2.96
N ASP A 332 -3.50 -13.59 -1.99
CA ASP A 332 -4.13 -12.29 -2.17
C ASP A 332 -3.26 -11.36 -3.05
N PRO A 333 -3.69 -11.04 -4.28
CA PRO A 333 -2.95 -10.17 -5.18
C PRO A 333 -2.68 -8.76 -4.64
N THR A 334 -3.61 -8.21 -3.86
CA THR A 334 -3.54 -6.85 -3.32
C THR A 334 -2.47 -6.77 -2.23
N LEU A 335 -2.48 -7.71 -1.27
CA LEU A 335 -1.49 -7.75 -0.19
C LEU A 335 -0.09 -8.12 -0.69
N ALA A 336 0.01 -9.07 -1.64
CA ALA A 336 1.28 -9.42 -2.25
C ALA A 336 1.96 -8.22 -2.92
N HIS A 337 1.16 -7.35 -3.56
CA HIS A 337 1.67 -6.14 -4.19
C HIS A 337 2.19 -5.12 -3.17
N LEU A 338 1.39 -4.81 -2.14
CA LEU A 338 1.79 -3.85 -1.09
C LEU A 338 3.10 -4.26 -0.41
N PHE A 339 3.25 -5.56 -0.11
CA PHE A 339 4.44 -6.08 0.54
C PHE A 339 5.65 -6.11 -0.39
N ALA A 340 5.44 -6.32 -1.71
CA ALA A 340 6.51 -6.21 -2.69
C ALA A 340 7.04 -4.77 -2.78
N GLU A 341 6.15 -3.77 -2.83
CA GLU A 341 6.54 -2.35 -2.81
C GLU A 341 7.29 -1.99 -1.52
N LYS A 342 6.81 -2.46 -0.37
CA LYS A 342 7.52 -2.23 0.89
C LYS A 342 8.90 -2.90 0.94
N ARG A 343 9.03 -4.11 0.36
CA ARG A 343 10.32 -4.79 0.25
C ARG A 343 11.31 -3.97 -0.59
N GLU A 344 10.85 -3.39 -1.71
CA GLU A 344 11.67 -2.53 -2.56
C GLU A 344 12.10 -1.23 -1.84
N GLU A 345 11.19 -0.60 -1.08
CA GLU A 345 11.53 0.55 -0.23
C GLU A 345 12.62 0.19 0.80
N LEU A 346 12.44 -0.90 1.54
CA LEU A 346 13.40 -1.34 2.55
C LEU A 346 14.77 -1.69 1.95
N ASP A 347 14.78 -2.30 0.77
CA ASP A 347 16.02 -2.59 0.05
C ASP A 347 16.81 -1.31 -0.24
N ARG A 348 16.14 -0.27 -0.77
CA ARG A 348 16.73 1.04 -1.03
C ARG A 348 17.21 1.73 0.24
N ARG A 349 16.43 1.67 1.34
CA ARG A 349 16.84 2.25 2.63
C ARG A 349 18.09 1.56 3.19
N LEU A 350 18.21 0.24 3.04
CA LEU A 350 19.41 -0.51 3.41
C LEU A 350 20.61 -0.18 2.50
N THR A 351 20.40 -0.04 1.19
CA THR A 351 21.45 0.45 0.27
C THR A 351 21.95 1.82 0.69
N MET A 352 21.03 2.72 1.05
CA MET A 352 21.35 4.07 1.48
C MET A 352 22.18 4.10 2.77
N LEU A 353 21.93 3.19 3.72
CA LEU A 353 22.79 3.03 4.90
C LEU A 353 24.21 2.60 4.53
N ARG A 354 24.34 1.62 3.63
CA ARG A 354 25.64 1.13 3.14
C ARG A 354 26.42 2.24 2.44
N ASP A 355 25.74 3.07 1.66
CA ASP A 355 26.36 4.11 0.83
C ASP A 355 26.54 5.44 1.56
N ARG A 356 26.27 5.50 2.88
CA ARG A 356 26.49 6.69 3.73
C ARG A 356 27.92 7.20 3.60
N ASP A 357 28.05 8.53 3.52
CA ASP A 357 29.30 9.27 3.35
C ASP A 357 29.96 9.07 1.98
N THR A 358 29.19 8.61 0.99
CA THR A 358 29.62 8.53 -0.41
C THR A 358 28.68 9.30 -1.33
N PRO A 359 29.13 9.73 -2.52
CA PRO A 359 28.26 10.34 -3.52
C PRO A 359 27.11 9.44 -3.99
N LYS A 360 27.18 8.12 -3.74
CA LYS A 360 26.15 7.16 -4.14
C LYS A 360 24.85 7.35 -3.34
N LEU A 361 24.95 7.82 -2.09
CA LEU A 361 23.78 8.06 -1.24
C LEU A 361 22.77 9.02 -1.90
N CYS A 362 23.25 9.99 -2.67
CA CYS A 362 22.39 10.92 -3.42
C CYS A 362 21.46 10.19 -4.40
N TYR A 363 21.97 9.21 -5.15
CA TYR A 363 21.15 8.44 -6.09
C TYR A 363 20.11 7.55 -5.38
N GLU A 364 20.47 6.96 -4.24
CA GLU A 364 19.52 6.20 -3.43
C GLU A 364 18.44 7.10 -2.82
N SER A 365 18.83 8.31 -2.41
CA SER A 365 17.89 9.33 -1.94
C SER A 365 16.91 9.74 -3.04
N MET A 366 17.37 9.94 -4.29
CA MET A 366 16.51 10.25 -5.43
C MET A 366 15.49 9.14 -5.69
N GLN A 367 15.89 7.87 -5.53
CA GLN A 367 14.97 6.74 -5.70
C GLN A 367 13.93 6.63 -4.58
N LEU A 368 14.27 7.04 -3.34
CA LEU A 368 13.37 6.96 -2.20
C LEU A 368 12.44 8.17 -2.06
N PHE A 369 12.99 9.38 -2.20
CA PHE A 369 12.26 10.62 -1.92
C PHE A 369 11.96 11.42 -3.18
N GLY A 370 12.42 10.96 -4.35
CA GLY A 370 12.21 11.62 -5.62
C GLY A 370 13.18 12.76 -5.91
N ILE A 371 12.92 13.41 -7.04
CA ILE A 371 13.62 14.58 -7.57
C ILE A 371 12.60 15.72 -7.61
N PRO A 372 12.94 16.94 -7.16
CA PRO A 372 12.07 18.11 -7.35
C PRO A 372 11.73 18.28 -8.84
N SER A 373 10.44 18.36 -9.18
CA SER A 373 10.06 18.66 -10.56
C SER A 373 10.27 20.16 -10.85
N PRO A 374 10.41 20.56 -12.13
CA PRO A 374 10.52 21.97 -12.49
C PRO A 374 9.38 22.84 -11.94
N GLU A 375 8.16 22.31 -11.86
CA GLU A 375 7.00 23.00 -11.28
C GLU A 375 7.11 23.16 -9.76
N LEU A 376 7.67 22.16 -9.07
CA LEU A 376 7.93 22.24 -7.63
C LEU A 376 8.99 23.32 -7.34
N VAL A 377 10.08 23.33 -8.11
CA VAL A 377 11.15 24.33 -7.99
C VAL A 377 10.59 25.72 -8.27
N LYS A 378 9.82 25.89 -9.34
CA LYS A 378 9.13 27.15 -9.65
C LYS A 378 8.26 27.62 -8.49
N THR A 379 7.46 26.73 -7.90
CA THR A 379 6.60 27.07 -6.76
C THR A 379 7.43 27.50 -5.54
N ALA A 380 8.55 26.82 -5.27
CA ALA A 380 9.46 27.20 -4.20
C ALA A 380 10.07 28.60 -4.44
N LEU A 381 10.53 28.88 -5.66
CA LEU A 381 11.05 30.20 -6.03
C LEU A 381 9.99 31.29 -5.85
N GLU A 382 8.74 31.04 -6.27
CA GLU A 382 7.64 31.99 -6.07
C GLU A 382 7.37 32.28 -4.58
N VAL A 383 7.44 31.26 -3.71
CA VAL A 383 7.32 31.44 -2.26
C VAL A 383 8.47 32.31 -1.72
N LEU A 384 9.70 32.05 -2.14
CA LEU A 384 10.88 32.81 -1.72
C LEU A 384 10.90 34.25 -2.26
N GLN A 385 10.22 34.53 -3.38
CA GLN A 385 10.13 35.88 -3.95
C GLN A 385 8.99 36.70 -3.34
N LYS A 386 7.83 36.08 -3.11
CA LYS A 386 6.60 36.80 -2.73
C LYS A 386 6.40 36.95 -1.24
N LEU A 387 6.91 36.03 -0.42
CA LEU A 387 6.77 36.13 1.04
C LEU A 387 7.86 37.01 1.65
N PRO A 388 7.54 37.86 2.65
CA PRO A 388 8.52 38.77 3.23
C PRO A 388 9.65 38.02 3.95
N LEU A 389 10.82 38.65 4.02
CA LEU A 389 11.99 38.17 4.76
C LEU A 389 11.84 38.24 6.29
N ASN A 390 10.66 38.61 6.81
CA ASN A 390 10.50 39.03 8.20
C ASN A 390 10.94 37.94 9.21
N ASP A 391 12.16 38.13 9.74
CA ASP A 391 12.72 37.46 10.92
C ASP A 391 12.14 38.01 12.24
N ARG A 392 11.24 39.00 12.17
CA ARG A 392 10.78 39.77 13.34
C ARG A 392 9.93 38.95 14.33
N ASP A 393 9.31 37.87 13.91
CA ASP A 393 8.43 37.06 14.78
C ASP A 393 9.17 36.14 15.75
N GLU A 394 10.47 35.87 15.56
CA GLU A 394 11.18 34.89 16.39
C GLU A 394 12.19 35.50 17.36
N SER A 395 12.74 36.69 17.08
CA SER A 395 13.82 37.28 17.89
C SER A 395 13.38 37.87 19.24
N SER A 396 12.09 38.20 19.42
CA SER A 396 11.51 38.70 20.67
C SER A 396 10.53 37.72 21.33
N ALA A 397 10.31 36.56 20.72
CA ALA A 397 9.36 35.57 21.21
C ALA A 397 9.93 34.84 22.43
N SER A 398 9.08 34.66 23.45
CA SER A 398 9.35 33.77 24.56
C SER A 398 9.79 32.39 24.03
N GLN A 399 10.90 31.87 24.56
CA GLN A 399 11.46 30.59 24.14
C GLN A 399 11.04 29.50 25.12
N VAL A 400 10.70 28.33 24.58
CA VAL A 400 10.36 27.12 25.32
C VAL A 400 11.51 26.12 25.15
N GLY A 401 12.10 25.72 26.27
CA GLY A 401 13.17 24.72 26.30
C GLY A 401 12.66 23.30 26.08
N CYS A 402 13.60 22.36 25.89
CA CYS A 402 13.32 20.95 25.64
C CYS A 402 12.47 20.27 26.73
N ASP A 403 12.70 20.57 28.01
CA ASP A 403 11.97 19.97 29.13
C ASP A 403 10.49 20.37 29.16
N GLU A 404 10.22 21.66 28.94
CA GLU A 404 8.86 22.18 28.91
C GLU A 404 8.11 21.69 27.66
N PHE A 405 8.78 21.65 26.50
CA PHE A 405 8.22 21.01 25.31
C PHE A 405 7.91 19.52 25.55
N ALA A 406 8.79 18.80 26.24
CA ALA A 406 8.59 17.40 26.59
C ALA A 406 7.40 17.22 27.55
N ARG A 407 7.20 18.14 28.50
CA ARG A 407 6.03 18.16 29.38
C ARG A 407 4.73 18.29 28.58
N LEU A 408 4.65 19.27 27.68
CA LEU A 408 3.48 19.49 26.82
C LEU A 408 3.21 18.30 25.89
N ALA A 409 4.27 17.70 25.32
CA ALA A 409 4.13 16.49 24.53
C ALA A 409 3.58 15.32 25.36
N ARG A 410 4.04 15.13 26.61
CA ARG A 410 3.50 14.08 27.50
C ARG A 410 2.03 14.29 27.84
N GLU A 411 1.56 15.53 27.90
CA GLU A 411 0.13 15.85 28.08
C GLU A 411 -0.69 15.40 26.87
N GLU A 412 -0.24 15.71 25.64
CA GLU A 412 -0.88 15.22 24.41
C GLU A 412 -0.90 13.69 24.34
N PHE A 413 0.19 13.01 24.72
CA PHE A 413 0.23 11.55 24.78
C PHE A 413 -0.75 11.01 25.83
N THR A 414 -0.89 11.70 26.96
CA THR A 414 -1.85 11.33 28.02
C THR A 414 -3.29 11.48 27.54
N TRP A 415 -3.59 12.51 26.74
CA TRP A 415 -4.89 12.66 26.10
C TRP A 415 -5.21 11.47 25.19
N TYR A 416 -4.29 11.09 24.30
CA TYR A 416 -4.50 9.94 23.42
C TYR A 416 -4.62 8.61 24.17
N ARG A 417 -3.87 8.40 25.25
CA ARG A 417 -4.01 7.19 26.09
C ARG A 417 -5.38 7.05 26.75
N LYS A 418 -6.08 8.17 27.04
CA LYS A 418 -7.46 8.12 27.55
C LYS A 418 -8.44 7.59 26.50
N LEU A 419 -8.21 7.91 25.23
CA LEU A 419 -9.05 7.47 24.10
C LEU A 419 -8.70 6.06 23.63
N MET A 420 -7.41 5.69 23.68
CA MET A 420 -6.90 4.38 23.28
C MET A 420 -5.82 3.92 24.27
N PRO A 421 -6.16 3.09 25.27
CA PRO A 421 -5.21 2.59 26.26
C PRO A 421 -3.99 1.85 25.67
N GLU A 422 -4.12 1.30 24.46
CA GLU A 422 -3.06 0.66 23.69
C GLU A 422 -2.05 1.64 23.08
N PHE A 423 -2.22 2.95 23.25
CA PHE A 423 -1.27 3.97 22.80
C PHE A 423 0.05 3.87 23.58
N LYS A 424 1.11 3.40 22.92
CA LYS A 424 2.44 3.11 23.52
C LYS A 424 3.53 4.13 23.22
N GLY A 425 3.20 5.31 22.70
CA GLY A 425 4.21 6.32 22.42
C GLY A 425 4.95 6.80 23.68
N SER A 426 6.20 7.24 23.53
CA SER A 426 7.00 7.90 24.59
C SER A 426 7.63 9.21 24.14
N VAL A 427 8.10 10.01 25.10
CA VAL A 427 8.83 11.26 24.87
C VAL A 427 10.18 11.15 25.56
N GLU A 428 11.27 11.33 24.83
CA GLU A 428 12.65 11.17 25.29
C GLU A 428 13.48 12.41 24.95
N VAL A 429 14.10 13.04 25.95
CA VAL A 429 15.11 14.07 25.74
C VAL A 429 16.47 13.39 25.60
N ARG A 430 17.23 13.73 24.56
CA ARG A 430 18.48 13.05 24.20
C ARG A 430 19.64 14.02 24.06
N GLU A 431 20.74 13.72 24.71
CA GLU A 431 22.01 14.48 24.63
C GLU A 431 22.73 14.29 23.29
N ASP A 432 22.61 13.11 22.68
CA ASP A 432 23.27 12.82 21.41
C ASP A 432 22.53 13.42 20.19
N ILE A 433 21.33 13.98 20.41
CA ILE A 433 20.61 14.80 19.43
C ILE A 433 20.81 16.25 19.84
N ASN A 434 21.55 17.03 19.06
CA ASN A 434 21.86 18.41 19.45
C ASN A 434 20.61 19.31 19.40
N GLN A 435 19.98 19.41 18.23
CA GLN A 435 18.83 20.28 17.99
C GLN A 435 17.78 19.58 17.12
N GLY A 436 16.52 19.80 17.45
CA GLY A 436 15.37 19.41 16.65
C GLY A 436 14.51 18.32 17.30
N LEU A 437 13.49 17.93 16.55
CA LEU A 437 12.52 16.90 16.90
C LEU A 437 12.66 15.78 15.87
N ILE A 438 12.67 14.53 16.35
CA ILE A 438 12.67 13.34 15.50
C ILE A 438 11.64 12.37 16.07
N VAL A 439 10.71 11.90 15.24
CA VAL A 439 9.83 10.80 15.62
C VAL A 439 10.39 9.49 15.08
N SER A 440 10.68 8.55 15.98
CA SER A 440 11.18 7.22 15.64
C SER A 440 10.42 6.17 16.42
N ASN A 441 9.77 5.23 15.73
CA ASN A 441 9.02 4.11 16.33
C ASN A 441 8.06 4.52 17.48
N GLY A 442 7.33 5.62 17.28
CA GLY A 442 6.38 6.15 18.27
C GLY A 442 6.99 6.94 19.42
N LYS A 443 8.32 7.11 19.39
CA LYS A 443 9.06 7.95 20.33
C LYS A 443 9.27 9.33 19.74
N LEU A 444 8.88 10.37 20.47
CA LEU A 444 9.28 11.74 20.17
C LEU A 444 10.63 11.99 20.85
N LEU A 445 11.69 12.05 20.04
CA LEU A 445 13.04 12.34 20.47
C LEU A 445 13.27 13.86 20.37
N ILE A 446 13.65 14.48 21.49
CA ILE A 446 13.89 15.92 21.60
C ILE A 446 15.37 16.11 21.88
N GLY A 447 16.06 16.91 21.08
CA GLY A 447 17.46 17.23 21.37
C GLY A 447 17.60 18.07 22.63
N ALA A 448 18.52 17.72 23.53
CA ALA A 448 18.69 18.38 24.83
C ALA A 448 19.01 19.88 24.70
N GLY A 449 19.67 20.30 23.61
CA GLY A 449 19.97 21.70 23.30
C GLY A 449 18.87 22.44 22.53
N SER A 450 17.67 21.86 22.38
CA SER A 450 16.60 22.46 21.56
C SER A 450 15.82 23.53 22.32
N THR A 451 15.60 24.67 21.66
CA THR A 451 14.69 25.73 22.09
C THR A 451 13.73 26.07 20.95
N PHE A 452 12.48 26.37 21.30
CA PHE A 452 11.42 26.64 20.33
C PHE A 452 10.72 27.96 20.67
N PRO A 453 10.40 28.81 19.69
CA PRO A 453 9.51 29.94 19.93
C PRO A 453 8.16 29.46 20.49
N ALA A 454 7.66 30.11 21.54
CA ALA A 454 6.39 29.74 22.19
C ALA A 454 5.22 29.69 21.18
N SER A 455 5.20 30.60 20.21
CA SER A 455 4.22 30.64 19.12
C SER A 455 4.23 29.38 18.23
N ARG A 456 5.38 28.68 18.16
CA ARG A 456 5.58 27.49 17.32
C ARG A 456 5.34 26.17 18.05
N VAL A 457 5.30 26.18 19.38
CA VAL A 457 5.17 24.95 20.19
C VAL A 457 3.92 24.15 19.79
N ARG A 458 2.78 24.81 19.65
CA ARG A 458 1.53 24.15 19.25
C ARG A 458 1.62 23.49 17.87
N ALA A 459 2.15 24.22 16.89
CA ALA A 459 2.33 23.72 15.53
C ALA A 459 3.27 22.51 15.49
N LEU A 460 4.38 22.58 16.22
CA LEU A 460 5.35 21.48 16.33
C LEU A 460 4.75 20.25 17.03
N LEU A 461 3.96 20.45 18.09
CA LEU A 461 3.26 19.34 18.75
C LEU A 461 2.29 18.63 17.78
N GLN A 462 1.52 19.36 16.99
CA GLN A 462 0.58 18.73 16.07
C GLN A 462 1.25 18.17 14.80
N HIS A 463 2.38 18.72 14.41
CA HIS A 463 3.27 18.14 13.40
C HIS A 463 3.80 16.77 13.87
N GLU A 464 4.47 16.73 15.01
CA GLU A 464 5.14 15.52 15.47
C GLU A 464 4.16 14.52 16.09
N VAL A 465 3.31 14.97 17.02
CA VAL A 465 2.40 14.11 17.79
C VAL A 465 1.10 13.89 17.04
N GLY A 466 0.44 14.97 16.62
CA GLY A 466 -0.84 14.95 15.92
C GLY A 466 -0.80 14.29 14.55
N THR A 467 0.40 14.08 13.97
CA THR A 467 0.58 13.39 12.70
C THR A 467 1.46 12.15 12.83
N HIS A 468 2.76 12.27 13.11
CA HIS A 468 3.69 11.14 13.02
C HIS A 468 3.48 10.09 14.12
N VAL A 469 3.36 10.52 15.39
CA VAL A 469 3.11 9.59 16.51
C VAL A 469 1.69 9.03 16.42
N LEU A 470 0.69 9.86 16.11
CA LEU A 470 -0.70 9.43 15.97
C LEU A 470 -0.87 8.33 14.92
N THR A 471 -0.36 8.55 13.70
CA THR A 471 -0.45 7.56 12.61
C THR A 471 0.34 6.29 12.91
N TRP A 472 1.47 6.39 13.60
CA TRP A 472 2.18 5.21 14.12
C TRP A 472 1.31 4.44 15.12
N ALA A 473 0.71 5.11 16.10
CA ALA A 473 -0.12 4.48 17.13
C ALA A 473 -1.38 3.84 16.53
N ASN A 474 -2.03 4.51 15.59
CA ASN A 474 -3.16 3.97 14.85
C ASN A 474 -2.76 2.73 14.06
N GLY A 475 -1.62 2.78 13.36
CA GLY A 475 -1.08 1.62 12.65
C GLY A 475 -0.74 0.44 13.57
N ARG A 476 -0.35 0.69 14.83
CA ARG A 476 0.01 -0.36 15.80
C ARG A 476 -1.18 -1.20 16.26
N VAL A 477 -2.39 -0.65 16.24
CA VAL A 477 -3.61 -1.37 16.62
C VAL A 477 -4.34 -1.99 15.42
N GLN A 478 -3.85 -1.73 14.21
CA GLN A 478 -4.31 -2.40 13.00
C GLN A 478 -3.78 -3.83 12.93
N PRO A 479 -4.51 -4.75 12.29
CA PRO A 479 -4.03 -6.13 12.15
C PRO A 479 -2.69 -6.23 11.40
N LEU A 480 -2.49 -5.42 10.35
CA LEU A 480 -1.26 -5.40 9.55
C LEU A 480 -0.24 -4.40 10.12
N ARG A 481 0.95 -4.89 10.45
CA ARG A 481 2.07 -4.10 10.98
C ARG A 481 2.60 -3.07 9.99
N GLN A 482 2.46 -3.30 8.69
CA GLN A 482 2.84 -2.31 7.68
C GLN A 482 2.14 -0.96 7.86
N LEU A 483 1.03 -0.87 8.60
CA LEU A 483 0.37 0.42 8.84
C LEU A 483 1.06 1.28 9.90
N TYR A 484 1.91 0.74 10.78
CA TYR A 484 2.74 1.57 11.66
C TYR A 484 4.15 1.80 11.10
N GLY A 485 4.70 0.82 10.39
CA GLY A 485 5.99 0.96 9.68
C GLY A 485 5.86 1.93 8.51
N GLY A 486 4.73 1.86 7.81
CA GLY A 486 4.36 2.69 6.67
C GLY A 486 4.38 1.92 5.36
N LEU A 487 3.36 2.15 4.54
CA LEU A 487 3.28 1.62 3.17
C LEU A 487 4.17 2.43 2.23
N ALA A 488 4.69 1.80 1.17
CA ALA A 488 5.64 2.42 0.24
C ALA A 488 5.30 3.89 -0.13
N ASP A 489 6.29 4.78 -0.09
CA ASP A 489 6.19 6.23 -0.37
C ASP A 489 5.15 7.02 0.45
N TYR A 490 4.82 6.58 1.66
CA TYR A 490 3.93 7.34 2.54
C TYR A 490 4.53 8.69 2.98
N ASP A 491 5.87 8.81 3.05
CA ASP A 491 6.58 9.94 3.66
C ASP A 491 6.09 11.30 3.15
N ALA A 492 6.12 11.51 1.84
CA ALA A 492 5.76 12.80 1.24
C ALA A 492 4.36 13.26 1.66
N PHE A 493 3.39 12.35 1.62
CA PHE A 493 2.02 12.67 1.96
C PHE A 493 1.87 12.91 3.47
N GLN A 494 2.60 12.17 4.30
CA GLN A 494 2.60 12.35 5.75
C GLN A 494 3.22 13.69 6.18
N GLU A 495 4.37 14.06 5.61
CA GLU A 495 4.98 15.40 5.83
C GLU A 495 4.02 16.51 5.37
N GLY A 496 3.32 16.30 4.25
CA GLY A 496 2.29 17.22 3.77
C GLY A 496 1.13 17.41 4.76
N ILE A 497 0.64 16.32 5.36
CA ILE A 497 -0.40 16.37 6.41
C ILE A 497 0.13 17.10 7.64
N ALA A 498 1.39 16.86 8.01
CA ALA A 498 2.01 17.50 9.16
C ALA A 498 2.13 19.02 8.97
N VAL A 499 2.55 19.49 7.79
CA VAL A 499 2.56 20.92 7.44
C VAL A 499 1.15 21.50 7.34
N LEU A 500 0.18 20.75 6.81
CA LEU A 500 -1.23 21.16 6.85
C LEU A 500 -1.72 21.32 8.29
N ALA A 501 -1.34 20.43 9.20
CA ALA A 501 -1.70 20.52 10.61
C ALA A 501 -1.15 21.81 11.24
N GLU A 502 0.08 22.22 10.89
CA GLU A 502 0.63 23.52 11.31
C GLU A 502 -0.27 24.69 10.87
N TYR A 503 -0.81 24.67 9.66
CA TYR A 503 -1.74 25.70 9.16
C TYR A 503 -3.10 25.64 9.87
N LEU A 504 -3.67 24.45 10.02
CA LEU A 504 -4.99 24.28 10.64
C LEU A 504 -5.02 24.81 12.07
N VAL A 505 -3.94 24.61 12.84
CA VAL A 505 -3.81 25.15 14.20
C VAL A 505 -3.30 26.60 14.26
N GLY A 506 -3.11 27.25 13.12
CA GLY A 506 -2.78 28.67 13.00
C GLY A 506 -1.32 29.01 13.26
N GLY A 507 -0.43 28.02 13.19
CA GLY A 507 0.99 28.22 13.47
C GLY A 507 1.89 28.25 12.25
N LEU A 508 1.37 28.06 11.03
CA LEU A 508 2.17 28.09 9.80
C LEU A 508 2.50 29.54 9.37
N SER A 509 3.72 30.00 9.62
CA SER A 509 4.15 31.36 9.28
C SER A 509 4.76 31.49 7.87
N ALA A 510 4.88 32.73 7.38
CA ALA A 510 5.59 33.03 6.13
C ALA A 510 7.06 32.58 6.18
N SER A 511 7.77 32.81 7.29
CA SER A 511 9.15 32.35 7.49
C SER A 511 9.26 30.81 7.43
N ARG A 512 8.29 30.10 8.00
CA ARG A 512 8.22 28.63 7.92
C ARG A 512 8.05 28.14 6.48
N LEU A 513 7.16 28.77 5.71
CA LEU A 513 6.98 28.46 4.28
C LEU A 513 8.22 28.78 3.45
N ARG A 514 8.90 29.91 3.70
CA ARG A 514 10.20 30.22 3.09
C ARG A 514 11.24 29.14 3.39
N THR A 515 11.30 28.64 4.63
CA THR A 515 12.22 27.55 5.02
C THR A 515 11.93 26.27 4.23
N ILE A 516 10.66 25.90 4.08
CA ILE A 516 10.23 24.73 3.30
C ILE A 516 10.58 24.90 1.81
N ALA A 517 10.39 26.09 1.25
CA ALA A 517 10.75 26.40 -0.14
C ALA A 517 12.27 26.41 -0.36
N ALA A 518 13.04 26.98 0.56
CA ALA A 518 14.50 27.00 0.51
C ALA A 518 15.11 25.60 0.49
N ARG A 519 14.50 24.64 1.19
CA ARG A 519 14.90 23.23 1.14
C ARG A 519 14.77 22.63 -0.25
N VAL A 520 13.69 22.96 -0.98
CA VAL A 520 13.51 22.51 -2.37
C VAL A 520 14.61 23.07 -3.27
N VAL A 521 14.86 24.38 -3.19
CA VAL A 521 15.90 25.05 -4.00
C VAL A 521 17.30 24.53 -3.63
N ALA A 522 17.56 24.24 -2.36
CA ALA A 522 18.82 23.65 -1.92
C ALA A 522 19.03 22.22 -2.45
N VAL A 523 17.97 21.40 -2.48
CA VAL A 523 18.02 20.06 -3.10
C VAL A 523 18.29 20.18 -4.59
N ASP A 524 17.58 21.08 -5.28
CA ASP A 524 17.76 21.34 -6.72
C ASP A 524 19.20 21.74 -7.04
N ALA A 525 19.75 22.72 -6.31
CA ALA A 525 21.13 23.15 -6.46
C ALA A 525 22.14 22.00 -6.24
N MET A 526 21.94 21.16 -5.21
CA MET A 526 22.81 20.00 -4.96
C MET A 526 22.77 18.99 -6.12
N LEU A 527 21.59 18.74 -6.70
CA LEU A 527 21.45 17.84 -7.86
C LEU A 527 22.13 18.41 -9.10
N ASP A 528 22.12 19.74 -9.25
CA ASP A 528 22.87 20.52 -10.25
C ASP A 528 24.37 20.69 -9.90
N LYS A 529 24.88 19.86 -8.99
CA LYS A 529 26.31 19.76 -8.62
C LYS A 529 26.86 20.99 -7.88
N ALA A 530 26.00 21.85 -7.32
CA ALA A 530 26.46 22.85 -6.37
C ALA A 530 27.15 22.17 -5.17
N THR A 531 28.16 22.84 -4.59
CA THR A 531 28.76 22.39 -3.34
C THR A 531 27.98 22.89 -2.14
N PHE A 532 28.26 22.34 -0.95
CA PHE A 532 27.72 22.84 0.32
C PHE A 532 27.89 24.36 0.46
N VAL A 533 29.06 24.88 0.08
CA VAL A 533 29.39 26.31 0.18
C VAL A 533 28.59 27.13 -0.82
N ASP A 534 28.40 26.60 -2.03
CA ASP A 534 27.59 27.27 -3.07
C ASP A 534 26.13 27.37 -2.64
N THR A 535 25.54 26.29 -2.13
CA THR A 535 24.18 26.30 -1.59
C THR A 535 24.05 27.22 -0.37
N PHE A 536 25.03 27.22 0.53
CA PHE A 536 25.04 28.16 1.66
C PHE A 536 25.05 29.63 1.18
N ARG A 537 25.88 29.95 0.18
CA ARG A 537 25.95 31.30 -0.42
C ARG A 537 24.66 31.66 -1.14
N LEU A 538 24.07 30.74 -1.89
CA LEU A 538 22.77 30.90 -2.54
C LEU A 538 21.70 31.32 -1.51
N LEU A 539 21.58 30.55 -0.42
CA LEU A 539 20.59 30.82 0.63
C LEU A 539 20.82 32.15 1.36
N THR A 540 22.08 32.51 1.64
CA THR A 540 22.40 33.76 2.35
C THR A 540 22.34 34.99 1.47
N LYS A 541 22.93 34.94 0.26
CA LYS A 541 23.10 36.11 -0.62
C LYS A 541 21.89 36.39 -1.48
N GLU A 542 21.23 35.37 -2.01
CA GLU A 542 20.09 35.55 -2.92
C GLU A 542 18.75 35.54 -2.19
N TYR A 543 18.60 34.64 -1.22
CA TYR A 543 17.32 34.46 -0.51
C TYR A 543 17.29 35.06 0.90
N GLY A 544 18.37 35.73 1.32
CA GLY A 544 18.41 36.55 2.53
C GLY A 544 18.29 35.80 3.85
N PHE A 545 18.55 34.49 3.88
CA PHE A 545 18.53 33.73 5.14
C PHE A 545 19.74 34.11 6.01
N SER A 546 19.53 34.15 7.34
CA SER A 546 20.64 34.28 8.26
C SER A 546 21.62 33.11 8.11
N GLN A 547 22.91 33.38 8.37
CA GLN A 547 23.97 32.40 8.14
C GLN A 547 23.73 31.09 8.92
N LYS A 548 23.26 31.16 10.17
CA LYS A 548 22.98 29.95 10.97
C LYS A 548 21.85 29.12 10.34
N PHE A 549 20.77 29.74 9.87
CA PHE A 549 19.67 29.04 9.21
C PHE A 549 20.09 28.45 7.85
N ALA A 550 20.81 29.21 7.02
CA ALA A 550 21.33 28.73 5.74
C ALA A 550 22.28 27.53 5.92
N PHE A 551 23.13 27.54 6.95
CA PHE A 551 23.95 26.39 7.31
C PHE A 551 23.11 25.18 7.70
N THR A 552 22.07 25.37 8.52
CA THR A 552 21.19 24.27 8.94
C THR A 552 20.48 23.62 7.76
N ILE A 553 19.97 24.42 6.81
CA ILE A 553 19.36 23.90 5.58
C ILE A 553 20.41 23.15 4.76
N SER A 554 21.57 23.75 4.51
CA SER A 554 22.65 23.12 3.73
C SER A 554 23.10 21.80 4.37
N MET A 555 23.30 21.76 5.69
CA MET A 555 23.63 20.52 6.40
C MET A 555 22.57 19.44 6.19
N ARG A 556 21.28 19.77 6.28
CA ARG A 556 20.19 18.79 6.09
C ARG A 556 20.17 18.20 4.69
N ILE A 557 20.55 18.99 3.67
CA ILE A 557 20.61 18.56 2.28
C ILE A 557 21.88 17.76 1.99
N TYR A 558 23.05 18.16 2.50
CA TYR A 558 24.32 17.50 2.17
C TYR A 558 24.72 16.35 3.11
N ARG A 559 23.97 16.13 4.21
CA ARG A 559 24.26 15.04 5.16
C ARG A 559 24.26 13.67 4.48
N GLY A 560 25.13 12.78 4.94
CA GLY A 560 25.32 11.43 4.47
C GLY A 560 25.80 11.29 3.02
N GLY A 561 26.06 12.39 2.29
CA GLY A 561 26.40 12.36 0.86
C GLY A 561 25.32 12.90 -0.08
N GLY A 562 24.19 13.40 0.46
CA GLY A 562 23.17 14.14 -0.29
C GLY A 562 21.76 13.58 -0.14
N LEU A 563 20.89 14.29 0.57
CA LEU A 563 19.53 13.88 0.92
C LEU A 563 18.47 14.78 0.28
N THR A 564 17.63 14.19 -0.58
CA THR A 564 16.49 14.83 -1.24
C THR A 564 15.20 14.83 -0.40
N LYS A 565 15.16 14.12 0.74
CA LYS A 565 13.98 14.01 1.63
C LYS A 565 13.39 15.38 1.98
N ASP A 566 14.20 16.40 2.21
CA ASP A 566 13.73 17.70 2.64
C ASP A 566 12.89 18.45 1.57
N ALA A 567 12.93 18.03 0.30
CA ALA A 567 12.03 18.54 -0.74
C ALA A 567 10.58 18.03 -0.60
N ILE A 568 10.38 16.90 0.09
CA ILE A 568 9.06 16.26 0.16
C ILE A 568 8.07 17.04 1.02
N TYR A 569 8.52 17.99 1.85
CA TYR A 569 7.64 18.84 2.65
C TYR A 569 6.75 19.72 1.76
N LEU A 570 7.33 20.47 0.82
CA LEU A 570 6.57 21.31 -0.10
C LEU A 570 5.77 20.46 -1.08
N TYR A 571 6.41 19.43 -1.64
CA TYR A 571 5.76 18.49 -2.55
C TYR A 571 4.53 17.86 -1.87
N GLY A 572 4.69 17.36 -0.65
CA GLY A 572 3.65 16.77 0.18
C GLY A 572 2.49 17.70 0.42
N LEU A 573 2.79 18.94 0.86
CA LEU A 573 1.77 19.96 1.09
C LEU A 573 0.95 20.21 -0.18
N ILE A 574 1.59 20.44 -1.33
CA ILE A 574 0.90 20.65 -2.61
C ILE A 574 0.01 19.45 -2.97
N HIS A 575 0.49 18.22 -2.74
CA HIS A 575 -0.29 17.01 -3.02
C HIS A 575 -1.49 16.87 -2.09
N VAL A 576 -1.36 17.21 -0.81
CA VAL A 576 -2.47 17.22 0.15
C VAL A 576 -3.51 18.28 -0.22
N LEU A 577 -3.09 19.50 -0.56
CA LEU A 577 -4.00 20.57 -1.02
C LEU A 577 -4.76 20.15 -2.28
N LYS A 578 -4.06 19.57 -3.26
CA LYS A 578 -4.68 19.05 -4.50
C LYS A 578 -5.68 17.92 -4.21
N TYR A 579 -5.32 17.01 -3.31
CA TYR A 579 -6.19 15.91 -2.89
C TYR A 579 -7.48 16.43 -2.22
N LEU A 580 -7.37 17.36 -1.28
CA LEU A 580 -8.53 17.94 -0.58
C LEU A 580 -9.41 18.78 -1.51
N ARG A 581 -8.83 19.55 -2.44
CA ARG A 581 -9.56 20.25 -3.50
C ARG A 581 -10.36 19.29 -4.40
N GLY A 582 -9.84 18.09 -4.64
CA GLY A 582 -10.49 17.03 -5.41
C GLY A 582 -11.53 16.22 -4.64
N SER A 583 -12.12 16.78 -3.58
CA SER A 583 -13.07 16.09 -2.68
C SER A 583 -12.46 14.91 -1.91
N GLY A 584 -11.14 14.91 -1.71
CA GLY A 584 -10.46 13.96 -0.85
C GLY A 584 -10.88 14.12 0.62
N GLU A 585 -11.02 13.00 1.32
CA GLU A 585 -11.32 12.95 2.75
C GLU A 585 -10.04 12.90 3.58
N LEU A 586 -9.93 13.72 4.61
CA LEU A 586 -8.76 13.79 5.48
C LEU A 586 -8.68 12.59 6.45
N LEU A 587 -9.81 12.23 7.06
CA LEU A 587 -9.89 11.24 8.15
C LEU A 587 -9.30 9.85 7.82
N PRO A 588 -9.57 9.27 6.62
CA PRO A 588 -9.01 7.96 6.27
C PRO A 588 -7.48 7.91 6.24
N LEU A 589 -6.80 9.05 6.10
CA LEU A 589 -5.35 9.14 6.04
C LEU A 589 -4.68 8.90 7.40
N PHE A 590 -5.44 8.99 8.49
CA PHE A 590 -4.93 8.74 9.84
C PHE A 590 -4.98 7.27 10.25
N VAL A 591 -5.52 6.35 9.44
CA VAL A 591 -5.61 4.91 9.77
C VAL A 591 -4.24 4.28 10.11
N GLY A 592 -3.17 4.86 9.58
CA GLY A 592 -1.79 4.45 9.70
C GLY A 592 -0.91 5.36 8.85
N LYS A 593 0.34 4.95 8.65
CA LYS A 593 1.29 5.63 7.76
C LYS A 593 1.04 5.25 6.29
N ILE A 594 0.21 6.05 5.61
CA ILE A 594 -0.20 5.80 4.21
C ILE A 594 -0.15 7.07 3.36
N ALA A 595 -0.05 6.91 2.03
CA ALA A 595 -0.32 7.97 1.05
C ALA A 595 -1.75 7.87 0.48
N ALA A 596 -2.23 8.94 -0.14
CA ALA A 596 -3.56 8.99 -0.78
C ALA A 596 -3.80 7.86 -1.79
N ARG A 597 -2.78 7.45 -2.55
CA ARG A 597 -2.90 6.35 -3.53
C ARG A 597 -3.22 4.99 -2.89
N HIS A 598 -2.96 4.80 -1.60
CA HIS A 598 -3.27 3.57 -0.90
C HIS A 598 -4.73 3.53 -0.43
N LEU A 599 -5.44 4.66 -0.38
CA LEU A 599 -6.81 4.73 0.10
C LEU A 599 -7.78 3.75 -0.59
N PRO A 600 -7.74 3.52 -1.91
CA PRO A 600 -8.58 2.50 -2.54
C PRO A 600 -8.36 1.10 -1.94
N VAL A 601 -7.11 0.74 -1.65
CA VAL A 601 -6.75 -0.56 -1.07
C VAL A 601 -7.09 -0.60 0.42
N ILE A 602 -6.87 0.47 1.16
CA ILE A 602 -7.26 0.57 2.58
C ILE A 602 -8.78 0.40 2.71
N ARG A 603 -9.56 1.12 1.91
CA ARG A 603 -11.03 0.99 1.86
C ARG A 603 -11.44 -0.43 1.46
N GLU A 604 -10.77 -1.04 0.48
CA GLU A 604 -10.97 -2.47 0.15
C GLU A 604 -10.79 -3.36 1.38
N LEU A 605 -9.67 -3.22 2.09
CA LEU A 605 -9.33 -4.08 3.21
C LEU A 605 -10.22 -3.84 4.43
N GLN A 606 -10.72 -2.61 4.64
CA GLN A 606 -11.73 -2.31 5.66
C GLN A 606 -13.09 -2.93 5.31
N LEU A 607 -13.53 -2.83 4.04
CA LEU A 607 -14.76 -3.48 3.55
C LEU A 607 -14.69 -5.01 3.62
N ARG A 608 -13.49 -5.57 3.57
CA ARG A 608 -13.22 -7.01 3.72
C ARG A 608 -12.99 -7.42 5.17
N GLU A 609 -13.09 -6.49 6.12
CA GLU A 609 -12.84 -6.70 7.55
C GLU A 609 -11.41 -7.22 7.85
N VAL A 610 -10.47 -6.99 6.94
CA VAL A 610 -9.04 -7.26 7.13
C VAL A 610 -8.37 -6.16 7.94
N LEU A 611 -8.82 -4.91 7.75
CA LEU A 611 -8.41 -3.75 8.53
C LEU A 611 -9.59 -3.21 9.34
N LYS A 612 -9.27 -2.54 10.44
CA LYS A 612 -10.24 -1.85 11.28
C LYS A 612 -10.41 -0.40 10.81
N PRO A 613 -11.51 0.28 11.18
CA PRO A 613 -11.65 1.72 11.03
C PRO A 613 -10.51 2.50 11.70
N THR A 614 -10.35 3.79 11.34
CA THR A 614 -9.36 4.68 11.97
C THR A 614 -9.68 4.85 13.46
N PRO A 615 -8.75 4.53 14.37
CA PRO A 615 -9.05 4.49 15.80
C PRO A 615 -8.96 5.86 16.49
N LEU A 616 -7.96 6.68 16.15
CA LEU A 616 -7.80 8.03 16.70
C LEU A 616 -7.72 9.08 15.58
N LEU A 617 -8.17 10.28 15.89
CA LEU A 617 -8.02 11.47 15.06
C LEU A 617 -7.18 12.53 15.78
N PRO A 618 -6.55 13.47 15.05
CA PRO A 618 -5.82 14.56 15.67
C PRO A 618 -6.74 15.41 16.57
N ARG A 619 -6.27 15.75 17.76
CA ARG A 619 -7.06 16.49 18.77
C ARG A 619 -7.55 17.82 18.25
N TYR A 620 -6.74 18.49 17.41
CA TYR A 620 -7.10 19.78 16.86
C TYR A 620 -8.33 19.75 15.94
N LEU A 621 -8.75 18.58 15.42
CA LEU A 621 -9.91 18.51 14.53
C LEU A 621 -11.24 18.85 15.23
N ASP A 622 -11.29 18.75 16.56
CA ASP A 622 -12.48 19.09 17.35
C ASP A 622 -12.55 20.59 17.71
N GLU A 623 -11.56 21.38 17.28
CA GLU A 623 -11.50 22.81 17.57
C GLU A 623 -12.34 23.64 16.58
N PRO A 624 -13.05 24.68 17.05
CA PRO A 624 -13.98 25.46 16.23
C PRO A 624 -13.30 26.17 15.05
N ASP A 625 -12.03 26.57 15.21
CA ASP A 625 -11.30 27.34 14.19
C ASP A 625 -10.73 26.47 13.05
N VAL A 626 -10.69 25.15 13.23
CA VAL A 626 -10.08 24.22 12.28
C VAL A 626 -11.00 23.93 11.09
N GLN A 627 -12.29 23.75 11.33
CA GLN A 627 -13.25 23.43 10.26
C GLN A 627 -13.34 24.54 9.20
N PRO A 628 -13.43 25.85 9.56
CA PRO A 628 -13.38 26.94 8.58
C PRO A 628 -12.11 26.94 7.71
N ARG A 629 -10.93 26.75 8.32
CA ARG A 629 -9.64 26.67 7.60
C ARG A 629 -9.58 25.48 6.65
N LEU A 630 -10.08 24.32 7.08
CA LEU A 630 -10.16 23.14 6.23
C LEU A 630 -11.09 23.36 5.03
N ASP A 631 -12.19 24.10 5.21
CA ASP A 631 -13.10 24.43 4.12
C ASP A 631 -12.51 25.44 3.14
N GLN A 632 -11.67 26.38 3.59
CA GLN A 632 -10.88 27.23 2.69
C GLN A 632 -9.89 26.41 1.85
N VAL A 633 -9.18 25.47 2.47
CA VAL A 633 -8.29 24.53 1.75
C VAL A 633 -9.06 23.77 0.66
N ARG A 634 -10.27 23.28 0.95
CA ARG A 634 -11.13 22.60 -0.03
C ARG A 634 -11.59 23.51 -1.17
N LYS A 635 -11.76 24.82 -0.92
CA LYS A 635 -12.05 25.83 -1.95
C LYS A 635 -10.85 26.12 -2.88
N GLY A 636 -9.66 25.63 -2.55
CA GLY A 636 -8.51 25.63 -3.44
C GLY A 636 -7.42 26.65 -3.09
N LEU A 637 -7.16 26.89 -1.81
CA LEU A 637 -6.01 27.69 -1.37
C LEU A 637 -4.71 27.16 -1.98
N THR A 638 -3.86 28.08 -2.43
CA THR A 638 -2.49 27.79 -2.85
C THR A 638 -1.53 27.88 -1.66
N VAL A 639 -0.29 27.41 -1.83
CA VAL A 639 0.76 27.52 -0.81
C VAL A 639 0.98 28.97 -0.36
N LEU A 640 0.87 29.93 -1.29
CA LEU A 640 1.04 31.36 -0.98
C LEU A 640 -0.13 31.92 -0.16
N ASP A 641 -1.35 31.41 -0.38
CA ASP A 641 -2.53 31.88 0.34
C ASP A 641 -2.53 31.42 1.79
N LEU A 642 -1.95 30.23 2.06
CA LEU A 642 -1.79 29.72 3.43
C LEU A 642 -1.03 30.68 4.34
N ALA A 643 -0.06 31.45 3.80
CA ALA A 643 0.71 32.41 4.56
C ALA A 643 -0.10 33.66 4.95
N LYS A 644 -0.97 34.11 4.03
CA LYS A 644 -1.75 35.35 4.18
C LYS A 644 -2.87 35.21 5.19
N GLU A 645 -3.53 34.06 5.25
CA GLU A 645 -4.65 33.86 6.17
C GLU A 645 -4.21 33.76 7.64
N THR A 646 -2.98 33.32 7.90
CA THR A 646 -2.37 33.30 9.23
C THR A 646 -1.94 34.67 9.77
N GLU A 647 -1.80 35.69 8.90
CA GLU A 647 -1.46 37.06 9.35
C GLU A 647 -2.70 37.89 9.74
N VAL A 648 -3.90 37.41 9.40
CA VAL A 648 -5.19 38.12 9.61
C VAL A 648 -6.01 37.51 10.76
N SER A 649 -5.59 36.35 11.29
CA SER A 649 -6.18 35.66 12.45
C SER A 649 -5.38 35.95 13.71
#